data_AF-A0A1G7FUP3-F1
#
_entry.id   AF-A0A1G7FUP3-F1
#
_cell.length_a   1.000
_cell.length_b   1.000
_cell.length_c   1.000
_cell.angle_alpha   90.00
_cell.angle_beta   90.00
_cell.angle_gamma   90.00
#
_symmetry.space_group_name_H-M   'P 1'
#
loop_
_entity.id
_entity.type
_entity.pdbx_description
1 polymer ?
#
loop_
_entity_poly.entity_id
_entity_poly.type
_entity_poly.pdbx_seq_one_letter_code
_entity_poly.pdbx_strand_id
1 'polypeptide(L)'
;MRLNIYCGLRAIGWIVTNGNKAVQYGIKRLNISFDNYYEYIAGLPVSKRINRRLKRGSRKNLHRYKRRREKLINSLKKMHMWSDRKYSQKEILHLRALSAVQPIDRKDLGAVFKAISAKRGYKSMRGASMSDASEYLKTIATHEENLTKYPSIGAYFQSLKSLKDVVLLRETYEREFHQICKAQNLTEQEVQALHSVIFHQRPIKQNNTSYCKVERRKVCHASHPLFQKFRCLRDANNIIVWDEEDNEVEIPHAQRLVWADKLYQGINLTKASVCKDLGIKKSTGYSWLSGKSLLGYELHKLCKSIGLELTEELWQDLFSATDDVKLEKLLLTKYLITKEQAEMLCEADIHAYGWAEYSQKAIKKLLPEMERGIKLSEAVLNLYDKVEMKEVALRNLVLEQHYYAMQSLVERLKQKYPIEEMNFEIDMLLKMGNKARKQLSSNRRKDLALKKQYAKELEGKTEYEFQKLKAWLELKGNKQDQTAVSPLEPDVEITLEMALSDKYNFDHIVPKSQLFERGQNNLILCRKSVNEDKGKKTAYDYAKEKGFLDAYLEISDRFSEGKKQLLKTEAEKIPSNAVTAKQNQDYNTKCFATLFEHSVNVPNKVILFYSREWLKNLYSSDDARYALQKAWVLSNFTQGDLEQLDNIKEVKQNPYGKNPNMELIDFEKSPIFLPRIKHTRKCGNTVNPRARLHEDTIFGKRILDGKQVFKCRKPLQGLTDKTVRTIMDKGLQSFLQREIERLGGLEKAKGYWAEHPPVFNGNELKSVSYCIKSNTLKPLKMKEGVKVDYVLHDAKHRLELNGGKKKSVSLMDFLNEPYSDRGFYLQANNIVEIDGRRHYLLGASEAPKFREVYTLNANDTIRATASTLKGLVKIEVNQLGEEIRRYGN
;
A
#
# COMPACT_ATOMS: atom_id res chain seq x y z
N MET A 1 -27.18 27.09 -6.95
CA MET A 1 -26.92 26.57 -5.57
C MET A 1 -25.47 26.07 -5.44
N ARG A 2 -24.90 26.00 -4.24
CA ARG A 2 -23.53 25.50 -4.00
C ARG A 2 -23.51 24.16 -3.29
N LEU A 3 -22.60 23.27 -3.71
CA LEU A 3 -22.30 22.01 -3.04
C LEU A 3 -21.00 22.11 -2.24
N ASN A 4 -21.00 21.71 -0.98
CA ASN A 4 -19.86 21.80 -0.08
C ASN A 4 -19.52 20.40 0.42
N ILE A 5 -18.35 19.86 0.05
CA ILE A 5 -17.94 18.50 0.40
C ILE A 5 -16.59 18.47 1.13
N TYR A 6 -16.54 17.81 2.28
CA TYR A 6 -15.29 17.37 2.90
C TYR A 6 -15.15 15.84 2.81
N CYS A 7 -14.14 15.38 2.08
CA CYS A 7 -13.84 13.96 1.88
C CYS A 7 -12.88 13.45 2.97
N GLY A 8 -13.44 12.98 4.09
CA GLY A 8 -12.70 12.34 5.16
C GLY A 8 -12.30 10.89 4.85
N LEU A 9 -11.37 10.33 5.63
CA LEU A 9 -10.83 8.97 5.41
C LEU A 9 -11.87 7.84 5.55
N ARG A 10 -12.95 8.06 6.32
CA ARG A 10 -13.99 7.04 6.57
C ARG A 10 -15.41 7.54 6.36
N ALA A 11 -15.58 8.84 6.12
CA ALA A 11 -16.86 9.49 5.90
C ALA A 11 -16.66 10.74 5.04
N ILE A 12 -17.61 10.98 4.15
CA ILE A 12 -17.71 12.19 3.34
C ILE A 12 -18.89 12.99 3.90
N GLY A 13 -18.62 14.18 4.42
CA GLY A 13 -19.64 15.15 4.82
C GLY A 13 -19.99 16.02 3.64
N TRP A 14 -21.28 16.30 3.43
CA TRP A 14 -21.74 17.13 2.33
C TRP A 14 -22.90 18.03 2.74
N ILE A 15 -22.96 19.23 2.14
CA ILE A 15 -24.00 20.24 2.38
C ILE A 15 -24.30 20.95 1.05
N VAL A 16 -25.57 21.01 0.68
CA VAL A 16 -26.09 21.86 -0.40
C VAL A 16 -26.60 23.15 0.23
N THR A 17 -26.15 24.29 -0.27
CA THR A 17 -26.51 25.62 0.24
C THR A 17 -27.13 26.50 -0.84
N ASN A 18 -27.99 27.41 -0.41
CA ASN A 18 -28.53 28.50 -1.23
C ASN A 18 -28.34 29.82 -0.47
N GLY A 19 -27.40 30.64 -0.92
CA GLY A 19 -26.87 31.73 -0.10
C GLY A 19 -26.34 31.20 1.25
N ASN A 20 -26.77 31.83 2.34
CA ASN A 20 -26.34 31.51 3.71
C ASN A 20 -27.15 30.39 4.38
N LYS A 21 -28.11 29.77 3.66
CA LYS A 21 -28.98 28.71 4.19
C LYS A 21 -28.55 27.32 3.71
N ALA A 22 -28.55 26.36 4.62
CA ALA A 22 -28.38 24.94 4.28
C ALA A 22 -29.71 24.36 3.78
N VAL A 23 -29.74 23.93 2.51
CA VAL A 23 -30.93 23.34 1.88
C VAL A 23 -31.04 21.85 2.20
N GLN A 24 -29.92 21.14 2.16
CA GLN A 24 -29.84 19.72 2.49
C GLN A 24 -28.42 19.36 2.88
N TYR A 25 -28.25 18.35 3.75
CA TYR A 25 -26.93 17.86 4.17
C TYR A 25 -26.97 16.39 4.53
N GLY A 26 -25.78 15.78 4.66
CA GLY A 26 -25.69 14.41 5.13
C GLY A 26 -24.27 13.85 5.13
N ILE A 27 -24.20 12.56 5.41
CA ILE A 27 -22.94 11.83 5.57
C ILE A 27 -22.95 10.56 4.73
N LYS A 28 -21.96 10.42 3.84
CA LYS A 28 -21.69 9.17 3.12
C LYS A 28 -20.48 8.47 3.73
N ARG A 29 -20.71 7.41 4.49
CA ARG A 29 -19.64 6.57 5.05
C ARG A 29 -18.97 5.73 3.96
N LEU A 30 -17.68 5.46 4.14
CA LEU A 30 -16.88 4.67 3.22
C LEU A 30 -16.68 3.25 3.76
N ASN A 31 -16.90 2.25 2.89
CA ASN A 31 -16.76 0.84 3.25
C ASN A 31 -15.31 0.35 3.10
N ILE A 32 -14.50 0.79 4.04
CA ILE A 32 -13.09 0.39 4.22
C ILE A 32 -13.05 -0.53 5.43
N SER A 33 -12.54 -1.76 5.25
CA SER A 33 -12.36 -2.67 6.39
C SER A 33 -11.33 -2.10 7.36
N PHE A 34 -11.44 -2.46 8.64
CA PHE A 34 -10.52 -1.99 9.67
C PHE A 34 -9.06 -2.32 9.35
N ASP A 35 -8.78 -3.54 8.87
CA ASP A 35 -7.43 -3.93 8.45
C ASP A 35 -6.86 -2.98 7.39
N ASN A 36 -7.64 -2.70 6.34
CA ASN A 36 -7.22 -1.78 5.27
C ASN A 36 -7.03 -0.35 5.80
N TYR A 37 -7.86 0.08 6.76
CA TYR A 37 -7.72 1.40 7.39
C TYR A 37 -6.43 1.50 8.21
N TYR A 38 -6.16 0.54 9.10
CA TYR A 38 -4.97 0.52 9.94
C TYR A 38 -3.69 0.34 9.11
N GLU A 39 -3.72 -0.52 8.08
CA GLU A 39 -2.63 -0.64 7.11
C GLU A 39 -2.39 0.68 6.38
N TYR A 40 -3.46 1.36 5.92
CA TYR A 40 -3.34 2.64 5.22
C TYR A 40 -2.63 3.70 6.06
N ILE A 41 -3.12 3.92 7.29
CA ILE A 41 -2.56 4.94 8.18
C ILE A 41 -1.14 4.59 8.67
N ALA A 42 -0.79 3.30 8.71
CA ALA A 42 0.57 2.84 8.99
C ALA A 42 1.53 3.00 7.78
N GLY A 43 1.02 3.42 6.63
CA GLY A 43 1.81 3.56 5.39
C GLY A 43 2.08 2.23 4.68
N LEU A 44 1.33 1.18 5.01
CA LEU A 44 1.39 -0.12 4.33
C LEU A 44 0.56 -0.09 3.04
N PRO A 45 0.96 -0.84 2.00
CA PRO A 45 0.22 -0.92 0.75
C PRO A 45 -1.10 -1.67 0.95
N VAL A 46 -2.21 -0.97 0.77
CA VAL A 46 -3.56 -1.54 0.89
C VAL A 46 -3.99 -2.16 -0.43
N SER A 47 -4.36 -3.45 -0.43
CA SER A 47 -4.98 -4.09 -1.58
C SER A 47 -6.02 -5.14 -1.21
N LYS A 48 -7.30 -4.84 -1.53
CA LYS A 48 -8.41 -5.81 -1.44
C LYS A 48 -8.19 -7.06 -2.32
N ARG A 49 -7.23 -7.05 -3.26
CA ARG A 49 -7.08 -8.09 -4.29
C ARG A 49 -5.83 -8.96 -4.14
N ILE A 50 -4.87 -8.64 -3.26
CA ILE A 50 -3.66 -9.45 -3.07
C ILE A 50 -4.04 -10.87 -2.63
N ASN A 51 -4.81 -11.02 -1.56
CA ASN A 51 -5.23 -12.33 -1.06
C ASN A 51 -6.03 -13.13 -2.12
N ARG A 52 -6.94 -12.48 -2.84
CA ARG A 52 -7.68 -13.11 -3.95
C ARG A 52 -6.74 -13.57 -5.08
N ARG A 53 -5.73 -12.77 -5.42
CA ARG A 53 -4.71 -13.08 -6.44
C ARG A 53 -3.83 -14.25 -5.99
N LEU A 54 -3.36 -14.25 -4.74
CA LEU A 54 -2.57 -15.33 -4.14
C LEU A 54 -3.34 -16.64 -4.17
N LYS A 55 -4.58 -16.67 -3.64
CA LYS A 55 -5.42 -17.88 -3.63
C LYS A 55 -5.73 -18.38 -5.04
N ARG A 56 -5.94 -17.48 -6.02
CA ARG A 56 -6.09 -17.85 -7.43
C ARG A 56 -4.81 -18.47 -8.00
N GLY A 57 -3.65 -17.93 -7.65
CA GLY A 57 -2.34 -18.49 -7.99
C GLY A 57 -2.18 -19.92 -7.44
N SER A 58 -2.41 -20.12 -6.15
CA SER A 58 -2.34 -21.43 -5.49
C SER A 58 -3.25 -22.46 -6.15
N ARG A 59 -4.51 -22.11 -6.47
CA ARG A 59 -5.45 -23.00 -7.19
C ARG A 59 -4.92 -23.40 -8.57
N LYS A 60 -4.41 -22.43 -9.34
CA LYS A 60 -3.82 -22.71 -10.67
C LYS A 60 -2.60 -23.63 -10.55
N ASN A 61 -1.74 -23.40 -9.57
CA ASN A 61 -0.54 -24.21 -9.35
C ASN A 61 -0.91 -25.65 -8.96
N LEU A 62 -1.86 -25.83 -8.03
CA LEU A 62 -2.36 -27.15 -7.66
C LEU A 62 -2.99 -27.89 -8.85
N HIS A 63 -3.83 -27.21 -9.64
CA HIS A 63 -4.45 -27.79 -10.82
C HIS A 63 -3.40 -28.23 -11.86
N ARG A 64 -2.40 -27.37 -12.12
CA ARG A 64 -1.29 -27.69 -13.04
C ARG A 64 -0.45 -28.86 -12.54
N TYR A 65 -0.18 -28.91 -11.24
CA TYR A 65 0.52 -30.04 -10.61
C TYR A 65 -0.23 -31.36 -10.81
N LYS A 66 -1.54 -31.40 -10.49
CA LYS A 66 -2.39 -32.58 -10.69
C LYS A 66 -2.41 -33.04 -12.14
N ARG A 67 -2.66 -32.11 -13.07
CA ARG A 67 -2.69 -32.40 -14.51
C ARG A 67 -1.34 -32.89 -15.04
N ARG A 68 -0.21 -32.33 -14.58
CA ARG A 68 1.13 -32.81 -14.96
C ARG A 68 1.35 -34.24 -14.48
N ARG A 69 1.00 -34.51 -13.22
CA ARG A 69 1.13 -35.86 -12.64
C ARG A 69 0.31 -36.88 -13.42
N GLU A 70 -0.94 -36.56 -13.75
CA GLU A 70 -1.80 -37.42 -14.57
C GLU A 70 -1.20 -37.69 -15.96
N LYS A 71 -0.75 -36.64 -16.67
CA LYS A 71 -0.07 -36.79 -17.96
C LYS A 71 1.19 -37.65 -17.87
N LEU A 72 1.97 -37.49 -16.81
CA LEU A 72 3.17 -38.30 -16.60
C LEU A 72 2.81 -39.76 -16.36
N ILE A 73 1.82 -40.04 -15.51
CA ILE A 73 1.34 -41.42 -15.26
C ILE A 73 0.91 -42.07 -16.57
N ASN A 74 0.14 -41.36 -17.41
CA ASN A 74 -0.29 -41.89 -18.69
C ASN A 74 0.88 -42.15 -19.65
N SER A 75 1.91 -41.28 -19.64
CA SER A 75 3.11 -41.47 -20.45
C SER A 75 3.92 -42.68 -19.97
N LEU A 76 4.12 -42.82 -18.65
CA LEU A 76 4.81 -43.96 -18.05
C LEU A 76 4.08 -45.28 -18.31
N LYS A 77 2.74 -45.29 -18.30
CA LYS A 77 1.94 -46.48 -18.65
C LYS A 77 2.18 -46.92 -20.09
N LYS A 78 2.19 -45.97 -21.04
CA LYS A 78 2.48 -46.24 -22.46
C LYS A 78 3.89 -46.78 -22.69
N MET A 79 4.86 -46.36 -21.86
CA MET A 79 6.25 -46.80 -21.92
C MET A 79 6.53 -48.07 -21.09
N HIS A 80 5.51 -48.70 -20.49
CA HIS A 80 5.65 -49.84 -19.59
C HIS A 80 6.54 -49.59 -18.35
N MET A 81 6.63 -48.33 -17.90
CA MET A 81 7.40 -47.89 -16.73
C MET A 81 6.52 -47.63 -15.49
N TRP A 82 5.21 -47.87 -15.56
CA TRP A 82 4.31 -47.62 -14.43
C TRP A 82 4.22 -48.81 -13.47
N SER A 83 4.18 -48.51 -12.17
CA SER A 83 3.85 -49.47 -11.11
C SER A 83 3.05 -48.80 -10.00
N ASP A 84 2.15 -49.58 -9.38
CA ASP A 84 1.38 -49.18 -8.21
C ASP A 84 2.11 -49.45 -6.88
N ARG A 85 3.35 -50.00 -6.94
CA ARG A 85 4.22 -50.16 -5.77
C ARG A 85 4.43 -48.82 -5.07
N LYS A 86 4.33 -48.84 -3.75
CA LYS A 86 4.64 -47.67 -2.89
C LYS A 86 6.09 -47.76 -2.46
N TYR A 87 6.82 -46.66 -2.63
CA TYR A 87 8.21 -46.53 -2.21
C TYR A 87 8.30 -45.56 -1.04
N SER A 88 9.13 -45.88 -0.05
CA SER A 88 9.57 -44.95 0.97
C SER A 88 10.45 -43.86 0.36
N GLN A 89 10.63 -42.76 1.09
CA GLN A 89 11.52 -41.69 0.66
C GLN A 89 12.98 -42.17 0.56
N LYS A 90 13.44 -43.05 1.45
CA LYS A 90 14.81 -43.58 1.43
C LYS A 90 15.04 -44.43 0.18
N GLU A 91 14.11 -45.33 -0.13
CA GLU A 91 14.17 -46.17 -1.34
C GLU A 91 14.18 -45.32 -2.61
N ILE A 92 13.29 -44.33 -2.73
CA ILE A 92 13.22 -43.56 -3.98
C ILE A 92 14.45 -42.69 -4.22
N LEU A 93 15.08 -42.19 -3.15
CA LEU A 93 16.32 -41.44 -3.25
C LEU A 93 17.49 -42.35 -3.65
N HIS A 94 17.51 -43.59 -3.14
CA HIS A 94 18.49 -44.60 -3.53
C HIS A 94 18.34 -45.00 -4.99
N LEU A 95 17.13 -45.33 -5.43
CA LEU A 95 16.87 -45.64 -6.84
C LEU A 95 17.23 -44.48 -7.76
N ARG A 96 16.95 -43.22 -7.35
CA ARG A 96 17.33 -42.04 -8.14
C ARG A 96 18.84 -41.89 -8.27
N ALA A 97 19.60 -42.07 -7.19
CA ALA A 97 21.06 -42.03 -7.22
C ALA A 97 21.64 -43.17 -8.08
N LEU A 98 21.12 -44.38 -7.93
CA LEU A 98 21.55 -45.57 -8.67
C LEU A 98 21.27 -45.44 -10.18
N SER A 99 20.08 -44.96 -10.54
CA SER A 99 19.63 -44.79 -11.93
C SER A 99 20.48 -43.81 -12.75
N ALA A 100 21.27 -42.96 -12.08
CA ALA A 100 22.18 -42.03 -12.74
C ALA A 100 23.53 -42.69 -13.13
N VAL A 101 23.80 -43.90 -12.64
CA VAL A 101 25.10 -44.59 -12.79
C VAL A 101 24.95 -45.94 -13.48
N GLN A 102 23.87 -46.69 -13.21
CA GLN A 102 23.66 -48.03 -13.77
C GLN A 102 22.19 -48.31 -14.11
N PRO A 103 21.88 -49.26 -15.02
CA PRO A 103 20.53 -49.69 -15.33
C PRO A 103 19.75 -50.18 -14.09
N ILE A 104 18.46 -49.85 -14.03
CA ILE A 104 17.51 -50.33 -13.01
C ILE A 104 16.21 -50.83 -13.67
N ASP A 105 15.34 -51.49 -12.90
CA ASP A 105 14.05 -51.95 -13.40
C ASP A 105 13.20 -50.78 -13.96
N ARG A 106 12.53 -51.03 -15.10
CA ARG A 106 11.74 -50.00 -15.81
C ARG A 106 10.63 -49.40 -14.94
N LYS A 107 10.02 -50.18 -14.04
CA LYS A 107 8.97 -49.69 -13.14
C LYS A 107 9.55 -48.85 -12.01
N ASP A 108 10.72 -49.22 -11.49
CA ASP A 108 11.46 -48.42 -10.52
C ASP A 108 11.91 -47.08 -11.14
N LEU A 109 12.37 -47.09 -12.40
CA LEU A 109 12.72 -45.89 -13.16
C LEU A 109 11.52 -44.92 -13.32
N GLY A 110 10.33 -45.45 -13.60
CA GLY A 110 9.12 -44.62 -13.65
C GLY A 110 8.79 -43.97 -12.30
N ALA A 111 9.09 -44.63 -11.18
CA ALA A 111 8.96 -44.04 -9.85
C ALA A 111 9.97 -42.89 -9.64
N VAL A 112 11.20 -43.01 -10.16
CA VAL A 112 12.21 -41.95 -10.15
C VAL A 112 11.74 -40.72 -10.93
N PHE A 113 11.24 -40.88 -12.16
CA PHE A 113 10.72 -39.74 -12.95
C PHE A 113 9.52 -39.05 -12.30
N LYS A 114 8.65 -39.82 -11.64
CA LYS A 114 7.56 -39.27 -10.83
C LYS A 114 8.07 -38.44 -9.66
N ALA A 115 9.16 -38.86 -9.00
CA ALA A 115 9.80 -38.10 -7.93
C ALA A 115 10.43 -36.78 -8.46
N ILE A 116 11.13 -36.84 -9.59
CA ILE A 116 11.68 -35.64 -10.28
C ILE A 116 10.55 -34.66 -10.63
N SER A 117 9.43 -35.15 -11.20
CA SER A 117 8.28 -34.31 -11.56
C SER A 117 7.57 -33.67 -10.36
N ALA A 118 7.63 -34.32 -9.19
CA ALA A 118 7.06 -33.79 -7.96
C ALA A 118 7.85 -32.56 -7.47
N LYS A 119 9.17 -32.59 -7.59
CA LYS A 119 10.09 -31.52 -7.18
C LYS A 119 11.07 -31.21 -8.32
N ARG A 120 10.61 -30.48 -9.34
CA ARG A 120 11.37 -30.26 -10.59
C ARG A 120 12.32 -29.05 -10.58
N GLY A 121 12.58 -28.41 -9.45
CA GLY A 121 13.45 -27.23 -9.37
C GLY A 121 12.86 -25.88 -9.80
N TYR A 122 13.53 -24.82 -9.37
CA TYR A 122 13.23 -23.41 -9.62
C TYR A 122 13.78 -22.97 -10.99
N LYS A 123 12.92 -22.40 -11.85
CA LYS A 123 13.36 -21.85 -13.14
C LYS A 123 13.47 -20.33 -13.01
N SER A 124 14.69 -19.80 -13.13
CA SER A 124 14.91 -18.35 -13.27
C SER A 124 14.22 -17.85 -14.54
N MET A 125 13.74 -16.61 -14.53
CA MET A 125 13.07 -16.00 -15.67
C MET A 125 13.65 -14.60 -15.90
N ARG A 126 14.14 -14.34 -17.12
CA ARG A 126 14.59 -13.02 -17.56
C ARG A 126 13.49 -11.97 -17.38
N GLY A 127 13.82 -10.78 -16.86
CA GLY A 127 12.90 -9.67 -16.66
C GLY A 127 11.91 -9.79 -15.48
N ALA A 128 12.08 -10.78 -14.60
CA ALA A 128 11.40 -10.76 -13.31
C ALA A 128 12.14 -9.79 -12.39
N SER A 129 11.52 -8.67 -11.99
CA SER A 129 12.13 -7.69 -11.09
C SER A 129 12.64 -8.36 -9.81
N MET A 130 13.94 -8.60 -9.72
CA MET A 130 14.61 -9.12 -8.54
C MET A 130 15.06 -7.92 -7.73
N SER A 131 14.43 -7.68 -6.58
CA SER A 131 15.09 -6.88 -5.56
C SER A 131 16.28 -7.70 -5.05
N ASP A 132 17.48 -7.11 -5.09
CA ASP A 132 18.76 -7.68 -4.66
C ASP A 132 18.64 -8.86 -3.67
N ALA A 133 19.11 -10.02 -4.12
CA ALA A 133 19.38 -11.24 -3.33
C ALA A 133 18.41 -11.54 -2.17
N SER A 134 17.16 -11.88 -2.48
CA SER A 134 16.26 -12.47 -1.47
C SER A 134 16.92 -13.68 -0.80
N GLU A 135 16.74 -13.84 0.52
CA GLU A 135 17.25 -14.96 1.32
C GLU A 135 16.99 -16.33 0.65
N TYR A 136 15.84 -16.47 0.00
CA TYR A 136 15.46 -17.65 -0.78
C TYR A 136 16.45 -18.00 -1.92
N LEU A 137 16.92 -17.01 -2.69
CA LEU A 137 17.87 -17.24 -3.79
C LEU A 137 19.26 -17.60 -3.25
N LYS A 138 19.66 -17.00 -2.12
CA LYS A 138 20.90 -17.37 -1.44
C LYS A 138 20.87 -18.82 -0.98
N THR A 139 19.76 -19.27 -0.41
CA THR A 139 19.57 -20.68 -0.02
C THR A 139 19.69 -21.63 -1.21
N ILE A 140 19.15 -21.27 -2.38
CA ILE A 140 19.32 -22.07 -3.61
C ILE A 140 20.79 -22.14 -4.01
N ALA A 141 21.50 -21.00 -4.05
CA ALA A 141 22.91 -20.96 -4.40
C ALA A 141 23.77 -21.84 -3.47
N THR A 142 23.54 -21.78 -2.17
CA THR A 142 24.21 -22.65 -1.19
C THR A 142 23.94 -24.13 -1.43
N HIS A 143 22.72 -24.50 -1.83
CA HIS A 143 22.41 -25.90 -2.16
C HIS A 143 23.02 -26.33 -3.50
N GLU A 144 23.10 -25.45 -4.50
CA GLU A 144 23.81 -25.72 -5.76
C GLU A 144 25.30 -25.96 -5.52
N GLU A 145 25.95 -25.11 -4.73
CA GLU A 145 27.35 -25.26 -4.37
C GLU A 145 27.60 -26.58 -3.62
N ASN A 146 26.77 -26.90 -2.63
CA ASN A 146 26.92 -28.16 -1.89
C ASN A 146 26.65 -29.40 -2.74
N LEU A 147 25.76 -29.31 -3.73
CA LEU A 147 25.50 -30.40 -4.67
C LEU A 147 26.73 -30.76 -5.50
N THR A 148 27.64 -29.82 -5.80
CA THR A 148 28.86 -30.12 -6.59
C THR A 148 29.74 -31.20 -5.97
N LYS A 149 29.61 -31.44 -4.66
CA LYS A 149 30.32 -32.48 -3.91
C LYS A 149 29.73 -33.88 -4.10
N TYR A 150 28.64 -34.02 -4.87
CA TYR A 150 27.89 -35.25 -5.06
C TYR A 150 27.64 -35.54 -6.55
N PRO A 151 27.59 -36.82 -6.95
CA PRO A 151 27.48 -37.20 -8.37
C PRO A 151 26.07 -37.01 -8.97
N SER A 152 25.05 -36.79 -8.14
CA SER A 152 23.67 -36.58 -8.57
C SER A 152 22.83 -35.89 -7.49
N ILE A 153 21.67 -35.36 -7.86
CA ILE A 153 20.71 -34.79 -6.89
C ILE A 153 20.18 -35.91 -5.96
N GLY A 154 20.00 -37.12 -6.48
CA GLY A 154 19.69 -38.32 -5.70
C GLY A 154 20.67 -38.52 -4.55
N ALA A 155 21.97 -38.55 -4.84
CA ALA A 155 23.03 -38.75 -3.84
C ALA A 155 23.08 -37.60 -2.82
N TYR A 156 22.99 -36.36 -3.27
CA TYR A 156 22.94 -35.21 -2.37
C TYR A 156 21.72 -35.25 -1.45
N PHE A 157 20.54 -35.55 -1.96
CA PHE A 157 19.33 -35.62 -1.14
C PHE A 157 19.37 -36.75 -0.10
N GLN A 158 20.16 -37.80 -0.30
CA GLN A 158 20.38 -38.84 0.70
C GLN A 158 21.23 -38.38 1.88
N SER A 159 22.17 -37.44 1.67
CA SER A 159 23.03 -36.94 2.74
C SER A 159 22.31 -35.95 3.67
N LEU A 160 21.14 -35.45 3.26
CA LEU A 160 20.37 -34.45 4.00
C LEU A 160 19.40 -35.08 5.01
N LYS A 161 19.35 -34.51 6.21
CA LYS A 161 18.37 -34.87 7.25
C LYS A 161 16.91 -34.53 6.86
N SER A 162 16.70 -33.52 6.00
CA SER A 162 15.38 -33.06 5.57
C SER A 162 15.42 -32.42 4.19
N LEU A 163 14.36 -32.63 3.40
CA LEU A 163 14.22 -32.07 2.04
C LEU A 163 13.20 -30.93 1.94
N LYS A 164 12.59 -30.53 3.07
CA LYS A 164 11.41 -29.65 3.08
C LYS A 164 11.68 -28.28 2.45
N ASP A 165 12.84 -27.71 2.75
CA ASP A 165 13.20 -26.33 2.36
C ASP A 165 14.37 -26.29 1.36
N VAL A 166 14.79 -27.46 0.87
CA VAL A 166 15.86 -27.60 -0.11
C VAL A 166 15.29 -27.31 -1.50
N VAL A 167 15.80 -26.31 -2.21
CA VAL A 167 15.41 -26.03 -3.60
C VAL A 167 16.67 -25.87 -4.44
N LEU A 168 16.67 -26.49 -5.62
CA LEU A 168 17.71 -26.39 -6.64
C LEU A 168 17.13 -25.77 -7.92
N LEU A 169 17.99 -25.34 -8.82
CA LEU A 169 17.70 -24.83 -10.14
C LEU A 169 17.10 -25.91 -11.04
N ARG A 170 16.20 -25.48 -11.93
CA ARG A 170 15.55 -26.33 -12.93
C ARG A 170 16.57 -27.01 -13.83
N GLU A 171 17.57 -26.27 -14.27
CA GLU A 171 18.63 -26.76 -15.15
C GLU A 171 19.41 -27.91 -14.49
N THR A 172 19.70 -27.81 -13.19
CA THR A 172 20.34 -28.89 -12.42
C THR A 172 19.49 -30.17 -12.42
N TYR A 173 18.16 -30.06 -12.30
CA TYR A 173 17.27 -31.23 -12.46
C TYR A 173 17.21 -31.75 -13.89
N GLU A 174 17.28 -30.88 -14.89
CA GLU A 174 17.31 -31.27 -16.30
C GLU A 174 18.63 -32.02 -16.62
N ARG A 175 19.77 -31.57 -16.10
CA ARG A 175 21.06 -32.27 -16.22
C ARG A 175 21.01 -33.68 -15.63
N GLU A 176 20.55 -33.83 -14.39
CA GLU A 176 20.39 -35.16 -13.78
C GLU A 176 19.40 -36.03 -14.56
N PHE A 177 18.28 -35.47 -15.05
CA PHE A 177 17.33 -36.19 -15.88
C PHE A 177 17.99 -36.76 -17.15
N HIS A 178 18.78 -35.96 -17.87
CA HIS A 178 19.49 -36.44 -19.07
C HIS A 178 20.58 -37.46 -18.72
N GLN A 179 21.28 -37.29 -17.60
CA GLN A 179 22.24 -38.27 -17.10
C GLN A 179 21.57 -39.63 -16.84
N ILE A 180 20.42 -39.64 -16.15
CA ILE A 180 19.62 -40.85 -15.94
C ILE A 180 19.18 -41.43 -17.29
N CYS A 181 18.60 -40.62 -18.19
CA CYS A 181 18.14 -41.13 -19.49
C CYS A 181 19.27 -41.80 -20.29
N LYS A 182 20.49 -41.24 -20.23
CA LYS A 182 21.69 -41.80 -20.86
C LYS A 182 22.10 -43.12 -20.19
N ALA A 183 22.20 -43.16 -18.87
CA ALA A 183 22.57 -44.37 -18.11
C ALA A 183 21.55 -45.51 -18.27
N GLN A 184 20.28 -45.18 -18.56
CA GLN A 184 19.19 -46.13 -18.78
C GLN A 184 18.95 -46.47 -20.27
N ASN A 185 19.76 -45.94 -21.20
CA ASN A 185 19.62 -46.16 -22.64
C ASN A 185 18.20 -45.88 -23.19
N LEU A 186 17.57 -44.77 -22.76
CA LEU A 186 16.24 -44.39 -23.27
C LEU A 186 16.31 -43.83 -24.70
N THR A 187 15.29 -44.11 -25.49
CA THR A 187 15.15 -43.56 -26.84
C THR A 187 14.91 -42.06 -26.82
N GLU A 188 15.32 -41.34 -27.88
CA GLU A 188 15.11 -39.89 -27.98
C GLU A 188 13.62 -39.50 -27.86
N GLN A 189 12.73 -40.33 -28.42
CA GLN A 189 11.27 -40.15 -28.30
C GLN A 189 10.78 -40.26 -26.86
N GLU A 190 11.27 -41.25 -26.08
CA GLU A 190 10.96 -41.39 -24.66
C GLU A 190 11.47 -40.18 -23.87
N VAL A 191 12.71 -39.76 -24.12
CA VAL A 191 13.34 -38.60 -23.46
C VAL A 191 12.54 -37.33 -23.73
N GLN A 192 12.21 -37.02 -24.98
CA GLN A 192 11.46 -35.83 -25.37
C GLN A 192 10.05 -35.83 -24.75
N ALA A 193 9.36 -36.98 -24.78
CA ALA A 193 8.03 -37.13 -24.20
C ALA A 193 8.05 -36.90 -22.68
N LEU A 194 9.00 -37.50 -21.96
CA LEU A 194 9.15 -37.31 -20.51
C LEU A 194 9.56 -35.87 -20.17
N HIS A 195 10.54 -35.32 -20.88
CA HIS A 195 11.04 -33.95 -20.66
C HIS A 195 9.92 -32.91 -20.84
N SER A 196 9.15 -33.02 -21.93
CA SER A 196 8.03 -32.11 -22.23
C SER A 196 6.91 -32.18 -21.17
N VAL A 197 6.72 -33.31 -20.49
CA VAL A 197 5.73 -33.43 -19.41
C VAL A 197 6.30 -32.90 -18.09
N ILE A 198 7.51 -33.30 -17.72
CA ILE A 198 8.13 -33.00 -16.42
C ILE A 198 8.46 -31.51 -16.30
N PHE A 199 9.14 -30.95 -17.30
CA PHE A 199 9.75 -29.63 -17.18
C PHE A 199 8.94 -28.50 -17.82
N HIS A 200 7.94 -28.80 -18.65
CA HIS A 200 7.12 -27.76 -19.27
C HIS A 200 6.48 -26.82 -18.24
N GLN A 201 6.63 -25.52 -18.48
CA GLN A 201 6.02 -24.44 -17.72
C GLN A 201 5.37 -23.48 -18.70
N ARG A 202 4.12 -23.11 -18.43
CA ARG A 202 3.47 -22.06 -19.22
C ARG A 202 4.26 -20.76 -19.06
N PRO A 203 4.48 -19.99 -20.14
CA PRO A 203 5.11 -18.68 -20.06
C PRO A 203 4.33 -17.76 -19.11
N ILE A 204 5.02 -16.79 -18.52
CA ILE A 204 4.34 -15.73 -17.78
C ILE A 204 3.39 -15.03 -18.76
N LYS A 205 2.16 -14.78 -18.30
CA LYS A 205 1.23 -14.01 -19.10
C LYS A 205 1.77 -12.58 -19.15
N GLN A 206 2.12 -12.11 -20.34
CA GLN A 206 2.48 -10.71 -20.54
C GLN A 206 1.30 -9.83 -20.07
N ASN A 207 1.62 -8.78 -19.33
CA ASN A 207 0.61 -7.82 -18.91
C ASN A 207 0.05 -7.12 -20.14
N ASN A 208 -1.25 -6.84 -20.15
CA ASN A 208 -1.80 -5.98 -21.18
C ASN A 208 -1.18 -4.60 -21.01
N THR A 209 -0.51 -4.12 -22.06
CA THR A 209 0.01 -2.76 -22.15
C THR A 209 -1.13 -1.75 -22.02
N SER A 210 -0.87 -0.64 -21.35
CA SER A 210 -1.80 0.50 -21.30
C SER A 210 -2.02 1.08 -22.69
N TYR A 211 -3.07 1.88 -22.82
CA TYR A 211 -3.24 2.73 -23.99
C TYR A 211 -2.42 4.00 -23.83
N CYS A 212 -2.00 4.56 -24.96
CA CYS A 212 -1.35 5.84 -25.05
C CYS A 212 -2.29 6.95 -24.56
N LYS A 213 -1.73 7.93 -23.85
CA LYS A 213 -2.48 9.10 -23.33
C LYS A 213 -3.27 9.84 -24.41
N VAL A 214 -2.71 9.98 -25.60
CA VAL A 214 -3.25 10.84 -26.66
C VAL A 214 -3.99 10.08 -27.76
N GLU A 215 -3.85 8.76 -27.87
CA GLU A 215 -4.51 7.96 -28.89
C GLU A 215 -4.84 6.53 -28.42
N ARG A 216 -5.84 5.89 -29.02
CA ARG A 216 -6.28 4.53 -28.67
C ARG A 216 -5.34 3.45 -29.25
N ARG A 217 -4.04 3.58 -28.97
CA ARG A 217 -2.98 2.61 -29.34
C ARG A 217 -2.22 2.15 -28.12
N LYS A 218 -1.54 1.01 -28.21
CA LYS A 218 -0.69 0.52 -27.12
C LYS A 218 0.53 1.42 -26.94
N VAL A 219 0.90 1.63 -25.68
CA VAL A 219 2.12 2.37 -25.33
C VAL A 219 3.37 1.66 -25.84
N CYS A 220 4.42 2.45 -26.11
CA CYS A 220 5.75 1.97 -26.41
C CYS A 220 6.39 1.36 -25.16
N HIS A 221 7.37 0.47 -25.33
CA HIS A 221 8.19 0.02 -24.21
C HIS A 221 9.22 1.11 -23.85
N ALA A 222 9.48 1.32 -22.56
CA ALA A 222 10.32 2.43 -22.13
C ALA A 222 11.82 2.21 -22.44
N SER A 223 12.25 0.99 -22.73
CA SER A 223 13.62 0.74 -23.22
C SER A 223 13.80 0.99 -24.71
N HIS A 224 12.73 1.28 -25.47
CA HIS A 224 12.79 1.43 -26.92
C HIS A 224 13.62 2.67 -27.33
N PRO A 225 14.53 2.59 -28.33
CA PRO A 225 15.37 3.71 -28.76
C PRO A 225 14.59 5.00 -29.06
N LEU A 226 13.54 4.90 -29.89
CA LEU A 226 12.62 6.01 -30.17
C LEU A 226 12.03 6.68 -28.91
N PHE A 227 11.57 5.89 -27.93
CA PHE A 227 11.04 6.48 -26.69
C PHE A 227 12.15 7.10 -25.85
N GLN A 228 13.35 6.53 -25.85
CA GLN A 228 14.48 7.12 -25.12
C GLN A 228 14.90 8.45 -25.73
N LYS A 229 14.91 8.62 -27.05
CA LYS A 229 15.10 9.94 -27.69
C LYS A 229 14.06 10.95 -27.20
N PHE A 230 12.78 10.58 -27.26
CA PHE A 230 11.68 11.40 -26.76
C PHE A 230 11.80 11.76 -25.28
N ARG A 231 12.12 10.78 -24.42
CA ARG A 231 12.31 10.97 -22.98
C ARG A 231 13.46 11.92 -22.70
N CYS A 232 14.61 11.72 -23.34
CA CYS A 232 15.79 12.55 -23.13
C CYS A 232 15.52 14.01 -23.48
N LEU A 233 14.86 14.25 -24.62
CA LEU A 233 14.47 15.61 -25.04
C LEU A 233 13.42 16.22 -24.11
N ARG A 234 12.40 15.45 -23.73
CA ARG A 234 11.39 15.88 -22.74
C ARG A 234 12.05 16.30 -21.43
N ASP A 235 12.94 15.46 -20.92
CA ASP A 235 13.59 15.67 -19.63
C ASP A 235 14.52 16.91 -19.69
N ALA A 236 15.26 17.09 -20.79
CA ALA A 236 16.09 18.28 -21.04
C ALA A 236 15.26 19.57 -21.20
N ASN A 237 14.12 19.51 -21.88
CA ASN A 237 13.21 20.66 -22.05
C ASN A 237 12.52 21.09 -20.76
N ASN A 238 12.43 20.19 -19.77
CA ASN A 238 11.83 20.49 -18.47
C ASN A 238 12.85 20.97 -17.43
N ILE A 239 14.11 21.17 -17.82
CA ILE A 239 15.12 21.77 -16.94
C ILE A 239 14.82 23.25 -16.77
N ILE A 240 14.75 23.67 -15.50
CA ILE A 240 14.72 25.06 -15.05
C ILE A 240 15.79 25.23 -13.97
N VAL A 241 16.56 26.30 -14.07
CA VAL A 241 17.65 26.66 -13.15
C VAL A 241 17.46 28.09 -12.71
N TRP A 242 17.72 28.36 -11.44
CA TRP A 242 17.78 29.72 -10.90
C TRP A 242 19.24 30.04 -10.52
N ASP A 243 19.68 31.24 -10.86
CA ASP A 243 21.04 31.71 -10.59
C ASP A 243 21.25 32.12 -9.11
N GLU A 244 22.32 32.84 -8.79
CA GLU A 244 22.63 33.27 -7.43
C GLU A 244 21.72 34.42 -6.93
N GLU A 245 21.01 35.09 -7.85
CA GLU A 245 20.13 36.23 -7.59
C GLU A 245 18.64 35.82 -7.62
N ASP A 246 18.34 34.52 -7.62
CA ASP A 246 16.99 33.95 -7.76
C ASP A 246 16.28 34.26 -9.10
N ASN A 247 17.03 34.65 -10.15
CA ASN A 247 16.48 34.83 -11.49
C ASN A 247 16.44 33.48 -12.23
N GLU A 248 15.34 33.22 -12.97
CA GLU A 248 15.27 32.05 -13.85
C GLU A 248 16.25 32.22 -15.01
N VAL A 249 17.18 31.29 -15.14
CA VAL A 249 18.19 31.32 -16.20
C VAL A 249 17.55 30.87 -17.51
N GLU A 250 17.64 31.72 -18.53
CA GLU A 250 17.24 31.35 -19.87
C GLU A 250 18.18 30.29 -20.43
N ILE A 251 17.62 29.18 -20.89
CA ILE A 251 18.38 28.05 -21.43
C ILE A 251 18.11 27.96 -22.93
N PRO A 252 19.12 28.22 -23.79
CA PRO A 252 18.97 28.13 -25.23
C PRO A 252 18.51 26.75 -25.68
N HIS A 253 17.65 26.70 -26.70
CA HIS A 253 17.15 25.44 -27.26
C HIS A 253 18.28 24.54 -27.76
N ALA A 254 19.31 25.11 -28.39
CA ALA A 254 20.50 24.37 -28.83
C ALA A 254 21.19 23.64 -27.67
N GLN A 255 21.28 24.27 -26.49
CA GLN A 255 21.85 23.65 -25.30
C GLN A 255 20.98 22.48 -24.80
N ARG A 256 19.65 22.60 -24.89
CA ARG A 256 18.72 21.52 -24.53
C ARG A 256 18.88 20.31 -25.45
N LEU A 257 19.13 20.52 -26.74
CA LEU A 257 19.44 19.44 -27.69
C LEU A 257 20.75 18.73 -27.35
N VAL A 258 21.81 19.48 -27.00
CA VAL A 258 23.10 18.90 -26.54
C VAL A 258 22.90 18.04 -25.31
N TRP A 259 22.12 18.50 -24.33
CA TRP A 259 21.78 17.73 -23.14
C TRP A 259 20.95 16.48 -23.43
N ALA A 260 19.97 16.58 -24.33
CA ALA A 260 19.19 15.43 -24.77
C ALA A 260 20.07 14.36 -25.43
N ASP A 261 21.04 14.77 -26.24
CA ASP A 261 22.00 13.87 -26.88
C ASP A 261 22.94 13.22 -25.85
N LYS A 262 23.51 13.99 -24.92
CA LYS A 262 24.31 13.45 -23.80
C LYS A 262 23.54 12.35 -23.04
N LEU A 263 22.27 12.61 -22.69
CA LEU A 263 21.41 11.63 -22.03
C LEU A 263 21.18 10.39 -22.91
N TYR A 264 20.93 10.57 -24.21
CA TYR A 264 20.71 9.45 -25.13
C TYR A 264 21.96 8.59 -25.30
N GLN A 265 23.16 9.16 -25.25
CA GLN A 265 24.44 8.44 -25.27
C GLN A 265 24.75 7.71 -23.95
N GLY A 266 23.91 7.87 -22.92
CA GLY A 266 24.10 7.22 -21.62
C GLY A 266 24.84 8.06 -20.59
N ILE A 267 25.05 9.36 -20.84
CA ILE A 267 25.69 10.28 -19.90
C ILE A 267 24.62 10.91 -19.02
N ASN A 268 24.74 10.72 -17.70
CA ASN A 268 23.83 11.32 -16.74
C ASN A 268 24.05 12.84 -16.64
N LEU A 269 22.96 13.61 -16.52
CA LEU A 269 23.05 15.03 -16.20
C LEU A 269 22.83 15.23 -14.71
N THR A 270 23.82 15.83 -14.06
CA THR A 270 23.79 16.21 -12.64
C THR A 270 23.60 17.72 -12.52
N LYS A 271 23.22 18.19 -11.32
CA LYS A 271 23.08 19.63 -11.09
C LYS A 271 24.38 20.36 -11.38
N ALA A 272 25.49 19.79 -10.91
CA ALA A 272 26.83 20.33 -11.13
C ALA A 272 27.18 20.40 -12.63
N SER A 273 26.88 19.36 -13.41
CA SER A 273 27.16 19.41 -14.86
C SER A 273 26.29 20.41 -15.60
N VAL A 274 25.02 20.56 -15.21
CA VAL A 274 24.12 21.55 -15.82
C VAL A 274 24.57 22.97 -15.49
N CYS A 275 24.87 23.27 -14.22
CA CYS A 275 25.38 24.58 -13.83
C CYS A 275 26.70 24.89 -14.53
N LYS A 276 27.61 23.91 -14.64
CA LYS A 276 28.87 24.06 -15.38
C LYS A 276 28.64 24.38 -16.86
N ASP A 277 27.74 23.65 -17.52
CA ASP A 277 27.40 23.89 -18.93
C ASP A 277 26.76 25.27 -19.15
N LEU A 278 26.11 25.84 -18.13
CA LEU A 278 25.51 27.18 -18.14
C LEU A 278 26.44 28.30 -17.62
N GLY A 279 27.66 27.98 -17.17
CA GLY A 279 28.59 28.95 -16.57
C GLY A 279 28.20 29.43 -15.17
N ILE A 280 27.29 28.74 -14.47
CA ILE A 280 26.79 29.09 -13.14
C ILE A 280 27.66 28.42 -12.07
N LYS A 281 28.22 29.18 -11.13
CA LYS A 281 29.02 28.64 -10.01
C LYS A 281 28.13 27.98 -8.96
N LYS A 282 27.01 28.62 -8.58
CA LYS A 282 26.04 28.11 -7.60
C LYS A 282 24.61 28.43 -8.04
N SER A 283 23.70 27.45 -7.94
CA SER A 283 22.27 27.67 -8.20
C SER A 283 21.50 27.80 -6.89
N THR A 284 20.60 28.77 -6.74
CA THR A 284 19.68 28.83 -5.58
C THR A 284 18.52 27.84 -5.71
N GLY A 285 18.12 27.51 -6.94
CA GLY A 285 16.98 26.65 -7.24
C GLY A 285 17.21 25.75 -8.45
N TYR A 286 16.46 24.64 -8.51
CA TYR A 286 16.47 23.73 -9.66
C TYR A 286 15.13 22.99 -9.78
N SER A 287 14.60 22.85 -11.00
CA SER A 287 13.41 22.02 -11.31
C SER A 287 13.67 21.10 -12.51
N TRP A 288 13.41 19.80 -12.32
CA TRP A 288 13.34 18.77 -13.38
C TRP A 288 12.50 17.57 -12.90
N LEU A 289 12.35 16.54 -13.76
CA LEU A 289 11.81 15.25 -13.34
C LEU A 289 12.62 14.67 -12.16
N SER A 290 11.91 14.29 -11.10
CA SER A 290 12.44 13.86 -9.80
C SER A 290 13.73 13.03 -9.83
N GLY A 291 14.68 13.33 -8.95
CA GLY A 291 15.92 12.57 -8.80
C GLY A 291 17.09 13.44 -8.37
N LYS A 292 18.24 12.82 -8.08
CA LYS A 292 19.51 13.54 -7.89
C LYS A 292 20.17 13.94 -9.23
N SER A 293 19.81 13.25 -10.31
CA SER A 293 20.31 13.44 -11.67
C SER A 293 19.26 12.95 -12.69
N LEU A 294 19.33 13.44 -13.92
CA LEU A 294 18.64 12.83 -15.06
C LEU A 294 19.47 11.66 -15.58
N LEU A 295 18.85 10.49 -15.64
CA LEU A 295 19.53 9.26 -16.06
C LEU A 295 19.64 9.18 -17.58
N GLY A 296 20.83 8.77 -18.05
CA GLY A 296 21.09 8.46 -19.44
C GLY A 296 20.50 7.11 -19.85
N TYR A 297 20.59 6.79 -21.14
CA TYR A 297 20.14 5.53 -21.69
C TYR A 297 21.19 4.42 -21.52
N GLU A 298 21.05 3.60 -20.47
CA GLU A 298 22.05 2.58 -20.12
C GLU A 298 22.28 1.53 -21.22
N LEU A 299 21.25 1.17 -22.00
CA LEU A 299 21.43 0.20 -23.09
C LEU A 299 22.34 0.76 -24.20
N HIS A 300 22.21 2.05 -24.52
CA HIS A 300 23.11 2.71 -25.48
C HIS A 300 24.53 2.72 -24.93
N LYS A 301 24.69 3.13 -23.67
CA LYS A 301 26.00 3.11 -22.99
C LYS A 301 26.67 1.74 -23.05
N LEU A 302 25.90 0.69 -22.78
CA LEU A 302 26.37 -0.69 -22.85
C LEU A 302 26.83 -1.06 -24.27
N CYS A 303 25.98 -0.83 -25.28
CA CYS A 303 26.32 -1.12 -26.68
C CYS A 303 27.59 -0.37 -27.11
N LYS A 304 27.70 0.93 -26.77
CA LYS A 304 28.90 1.74 -27.03
C LYS A 304 30.15 1.17 -26.37
N SER A 305 30.04 0.67 -25.14
CA SER A 305 31.18 0.10 -24.39
C SER A 305 31.74 -1.18 -25.01
N ILE A 306 30.92 -1.93 -25.74
CA ILE A 306 31.31 -3.15 -26.46
C ILE A 306 31.56 -2.93 -27.96
N GLY A 307 31.59 -1.67 -28.42
CA GLY A 307 31.82 -1.32 -29.82
C GLY A 307 30.65 -1.66 -30.76
N LEU A 308 29.44 -1.82 -30.24
CA LEU A 308 28.25 -2.17 -31.00
C LEU A 308 27.31 -0.96 -31.11
N GLU A 309 26.79 -0.67 -32.30
CA GLU A 309 25.78 0.37 -32.49
C GLU A 309 24.39 -0.11 -32.02
N LEU A 310 23.68 0.72 -31.26
CA LEU A 310 22.32 0.41 -30.84
C LEU A 310 21.29 0.74 -31.93
N THR A 311 20.85 -0.30 -32.64
CA THR A 311 19.78 -0.20 -33.65
C THR A 311 18.42 -0.62 -33.10
N GLU A 312 17.32 -0.25 -33.78
CA GLU A 312 15.98 -0.75 -33.43
C GLU A 312 15.88 -2.27 -33.60
N GLU A 313 16.63 -2.85 -34.54
CA GLU A 313 16.69 -4.29 -34.77
C GLU A 313 17.37 -5.03 -33.62
N LEU A 314 18.54 -4.54 -33.16
CA LEU A 314 19.22 -5.08 -31.99
C LEU A 314 18.31 -4.99 -30.75
N TRP A 315 17.67 -3.85 -30.55
CA TRP A 315 16.71 -3.70 -29.45
C TRP A 315 15.57 -4.73 -29.54
N GLN A 316 15.02 -4.97 -30.72
CA GLN A 316 13.93 -5.91 -30.94
C GLN A 316 14.34 -7.37 -30.68
N ASP A 317 15.55 -7.76 -31.09
CA ASP A 317 16.11 -9.09 -30.82
C ASP A 317 16.32 -9.29 -29.31
N LEU A 318 16.89 -8.29 -28.62
CA LEU A 318 17.06 -8.33 -27.17
C LEU A 318 15.70 -8.40 -26.46
N PHE A 319 14.72 -7.58 -26.88
CA PHE A 319 13.39 -7.43 -26.26
C PHE A 319 12.46 -8.63 -26.46
N SER A 320 12.54 -9.29 -27.61
CA SER A 320 11.67 -10.43 -27.93
C SER A 320 12.21 -11.77 -27.41
N ALA A 321 13.50 -11.82 -27.04
CA ALA A 321 14.12 -13.00 -26.49
C ALA A 321 13.49 -13.45 -25.17
N THR A 322 13.24 -14.76 -25.06
CA THR A 322 12.66 -15.39 -23.86
C THR A 322 13.62 -16.40 -23.20
N ASP A 323 14.79 -16.59 -23.79
CA ASP A 323 15.78 -17.62 -23.46
C ASP A 323 17.18 -17.08 -23.78
N ASP A 324 18.03 -16.98 -22.76
CA ASP A 324 19.35 -16.37 -22.86
C ASP A 324 20.31 -17.18 -23.73
N VAL A 325 20.20 -18.52 -23.73
CA VAL A 325 21.06 -19.39 -24.55
C VAL A 325 20.77 -19.20 -26.04
N LYS A 326 19.48 -19.07 -26.38
CA LYS A 326 19.08 -18.79 -27.77
C LYS A 326 19.47 -17.38 -28.19
N LEU A 327 19.35 -16.42 -27.29
CA LEU A 327 19.76 -15.05 -27.55
C LEU A 327 21.27 -14.95 -27.75
N GLU A 328 22.07 -15.54 -26.86
CA GLU A 328 23.54 -15.56 -26.98
C GLU A 328 23.96 -16.12 -28.35
N LYS A 329 23.38 -17.26 -28.75
CA LYS A 329 23.65 -17.84 -30.07
C LYS A 329 23.28 -16.89 -31.21
N LEU A 330 22.13 -16.21 -31.14
CA LEU A 330 21.71 -15.22 -32.12
C LEU A 330 22.67 -14.02 -32.16
N LEU A 331 23.12 -13.55 -30.98
CA LEU A 331 24.03 -12.42 -30.86
C LEU A 331 25.38 -12.70 -31.51
N LEU A 332 25.96 -13.88 -31.24
CA LEU A 332 27.21 -14.33 -31.82
C LEU A 332 27.14 -14.46 -33.35
N THR A 333 26.04 -15.01 -33.88
CA THR A 333 25.95 -15.27 -35.34
C THR A 333 25.51 -14.06 -36.14
N LYS A 334 24.62 -13.21 -35.60
CA LYS A 334 24.03 -12.08 -36.33
C LYS A 334 24.83 -10.79 -36.19
N TYR A 335 25.34 -10.51 -34.99
CA TYR A 335 26.03 -9.26 -34.69
C TYR A 335 27.56 -9.42 -34.62
N LEU A 336 28.06 -10.65 -34.80
CA LEU A 336 29.49 -10.97 -34.89
C LEU A 336 30.33 -10.47 -33.70
N ILE A 337 29.73 -10.47 -32.50
CA ILE A 337 30.37 -10.06 -31.25
C ILE A 337 31.02 -11.26 -30.53
N THR A 338 31.90 -10.98 -29.56
CA THR A 338 32.52 -12.03 -28.74
C THR A 338 31.53 -12.62 -27.74
N LYS A 339 31.87 -13.79 -27.18
CA LYS A 339 31.06 -14.44 -26.15
C LYS A 339 30.88 -13.57 -24.91
N GLU A 340 31.96 -12.96 -24.43
CA GLU A 340 31.92 -12.04 -23.28
C GLU A 340 30.99 -10.84 -23.54
N GLN A 341 31.02 -10.27 -24.74
CA GLN A 341 30.13 -9.16 -25.14
C GLN A 341 28.67 -9.61 -25.22
N ALA A 342 28.41 -10.82 -25.74
CA ALA A 342 27.07 -11.41 -25.79
C ALA A 342 26.52 -11.67 -24.37
N GLU A 343 27.34 -12.17 -23.45
CA GLU A 343 26.99 -12.38 -22.05
C GLU A 343 26.56 -11.04 -21.39
N MET A 344 27.31 -9.94 -21.60
CA MET A 344 26.94 -8.61 -21.09
C MET A 344 25.57 -8.13 -21.60
N LEU A 345 25.23 -8.37 -22.88
CA LEU A 345 23.92 -8.01 -23.44
C LEU A 345 22.79 -8.93 -22.95
N CYS A 346 23.08 -10.21 -22.69
CA CYS A 346 22.14 -11.14 -22.10
C CYS A 346 21.76 -10.73 -20.67
N GLU A 347 22.73 -10.28 -19.88
CA GLU A 347 22.53 -9.79 -18.50
C GLU A 347 21.76 -8.48 -18.42
N ALA A 348 21.75 -7.66 -19.47
CA ALA A 348 21.01 -6.41 -19.49
C ALA A 348 19.49 -6.62 -19.37
N ASP A 349 18.91 -6.26 -18.21
CA ASP A 349 17.47 -6.33 -17.99
C ASP A 349 16.72 -5.15 -18.64
N ILE A 350 16.57 -5.22 -19.95
CA ILE A 350 15.81 -4.24 -20.73
C ILE A 350 14.33 -4.19 -20.35
N HIS A 351 13.76 -5.22 -19.70
CA HIS A 351 12.36 -5.24 -19.26
C HIS A 351 12.15 -4.43 -17.97
N ALA A 352 13.20 -4.21 -17.18
CA ALA A 352 13.16 -3.38 -15.98
C ALA A 352 12.73 -1.94 -16.26
N TYR A 353 12.94 -1.45 -17.48
CA TYR A 353 12.49 -0.13 -17.93
C TYR A 353 10.97 0.05 -17.87
N GLY A 354 10.20 -1.02 -18.05
CA GLY A 354 8.73 -0.98 -18.07
C GLY A 354 8.16 -0.32 -19.33
N TRP A 355 6.93 0.19 -19.23
CA TRP A 355 6.18 0.76 -20.36
C TRP A 355 6.11 2.28 -20.29
N ALA A 356 6.14 2.94 -21.46
CA ALA A 356 6.04 4.38 -21.62
C ALA A 356 4.60 4.91 -21.44
N GLU A 357 4.42 6.23 -21.49
CA GLU A 357 3.10 6.87 -21.49
C GLU A 357 2.49 7.04 -22.90
N TYR A 358 3.32 7.03 -23.95
CA TYR A 358 2.91 7.27 -25.33
C TYR A 358 3.18 6.05 -26.21
N SER A 359 2.38 5.87 -27.26
CA SER A 359 2.63 4.88 -28.31
C SER A 359 3.81 5.32 -29.18
N GLN A 360 4.44 4.39 -29.90
CA GLN A 360 5.45 4.74 -30.91
C GLN A 360 4.90 5.74 -31.94
N LYS A 361 3.63 5.58 -32.36
CA LYS A 361 3.02 6.47 -33.36
C LYS A 361 2.82 7.88 -32.83
N ALA A 362 2.42 8.03 -31.56
CA ALA A 362 2.31 9.34 -30.94
C ALA A 362 3.69 9.98 -30.77
N ILE A 363 4.69 9.20 -30.35
CA ILE A 363 6.07 9.69 -30.23
C ILE A 363 6.60 10.18 -31.59
N LYS A 364 6.37 9.45 -32.68
CA LYS A 364 6.76 9.88 -34.04
C LYS A 364 6.14 11.20 -34.48
N LYS A 365 5.00 11.59 -33.90
CA LYS A 365 4.34 12.88 -34.18
C LYS A 365 4.79 13.99 -33.24
N LEU A 366 4.99 13.67 -31.96
CA LEU A 366 5.34 14.65 -30.92
C LEU A 366 6.82 15.03 -30.94
N LEU A 367 7.70 14.07 -31.23
CA LEU A 367 9.15 14.27 -31.18
C LEU A 367 9.62 15.40 -32.13
N PRO A 368 9.18 15.46 -33.41
CA PRO A 368 9.58 16.56 -34.30
C PRO A 368 9.15 17.95 -33.81
N GLU A 369 7.98 18.09 -33.20
CA GLU A 369 7.54 19.37 -32.64
C GLU A 369 8.42 19.78 -31.45
N MET A 370 8.79 18.83 -30.61
CA MET A 370 9.70 19.08 -29.48
C MET A 370 11.12 19.40 -29.92
N GLU A 371 11.59 18.83 -31.02
CA GLU A 371 12.89 19.15 -31.63
C GLU A 371 12.94 20.58 -32.17
N ARG A 372 11.77 21.19 -32.45
CA ARG A 372 11.63 22.63 -32.76
C ARG A 372 11.54 23.53 -31.52
N GLY A 373 11.59 22.96 -30.31
CA GLY A 373 11.53 23.71 -29.05
C GLY A 373 10.12 23.83 -28.46
N ILE A 374 9.08 23.27 -29.10
CA ILE A 374 7.72 23.30 -28.57
C ILE A 374 7.64 22.39 -27.33
N LYS A 375 7.06 22.90 -26.24
CA LYS A 375 6.89 22.11 -25.00
C LYS A 375 5.94 20.94 -25.26
N LEU A 376 6.19 19.79 -24.63
CA LEU A 376 5.37 18.58 -24.84
C LEU A 376 3.86 18.82 -24.62
N SER A 377 3.48 19.58 -23.59
CA SER A 377 2.07 19.90 -23.33
C SER A 377 1.41 20.67 -24.48
N GLU A 378 2.17 21.58 -25.09
CA GLU A 378 1.72 22.38 -26.23
C GLU A 378 1.71 21.54 -27.51
N ALA A 379 2.72 20.71 -27.75
CA ALA A 379 2.73 19.77 -28.88
C ALA A 379 1.55 18.78 -28.81
N VAL A 380 1.20 18.29 -27.61
CA VAL A 380 0.03 17.44 -27.41
C VAL A 380 -1.27 18.20 -27.69
N LEU A 381 -1.38 19.45 -27.20
CA LEU A 381 -2.54 20.29 -27.48
C LEU A 381 -2.70 20.53 -28.98
N ASN A 382 -1.64 20.96 -29.67
CA ASN A 382 -1.67 21.31 -31.09
C ASN A 382 -2.00 20.10 -31.99
N LEU A 383 -1.47 18.91 -31.68
CA LEU A 383 -1.62 17.73 -32.54
C LEU A 383 -2.84 16.88 -32.23
N TYR A 384 -3.36 16.95 -31.01
CA TYR A 384 -4.41 16.03 -30.53
C TYR A 384 -5.62 16.73 -29.92
N ASP A 385 -5.58 18.06 -29.78
CA ASP A 385 -6.60 18.86 -29.09
C ASP A 385 -6.94 18.29 -27.70
N LYS A 386 -5.87 17.89 -27.00
CA LYS A 386 -5.96 17.27 -25.68
C LYS A 386 -5.18 18.09 -24.69
N VAL A 387 -5.87 18.61 -23.70
CA VAL A 387 -5.22 19.08 -22.49
C VAL A 387 -4.77 17.85 -21.70
N GLU A 388 -3.45 17.73 -21.45
CA GLU A 388 -2.91 16.70 -20.55
C GLU A 388 -3.33 16.98 -19.10
N MET A 389 -4.59 16.69 -18.79
CA MET A 389 -4.99 16.42 -17.43
C MET A 389 -4.35 15.09 -17.07
N LYS A 390 -3.38 15.08 -16.15
CA LYS A 390 -2.74 13.85 -15.66
C LYS A 390 -3.82 12.90 -15.12
N GLU A 391 -4.30 12.04 -16.01
CA GLU A 391 -5.24 10.92 -15.90
C GLU A 391 -5.35 10.45 -14.46
N VAL A 392 -6.55 10.45 -13.85
CA VAL A 392 -6.83 10.07 -12.44
C VAL A 392 -6.33 8.64 -12.14
N ALA A 393 -5.02 8.49 -12.03
CA ALA A 393 -4.31 7.27 -11.73
C ALA A 393 -4.06 7.30 -10.24
N LEU A 394 -5.15 7.15 -9.48
CA LEU A 394 -5.10 7.00 -8.04
C LEU A 394 -4.36 5.69 -7.77
N ARG A 395 -3.05 5.76 -7.58
CA ARG A 395 -2.16 4.60 -7.33
C ARG A 395 -2.53 3.83 -6.06
N ASN A 396 -3.46 4.37 -5.27
CA ASN A 396 -3.93 3.80 -4.02
C ASN A 396 -5.41 3.45 -4.10
N LEU A 397 -5.73 2.18 -3.86
CA LEU A 397 -7.09 1.63 -3.84
C LEU A 397 -8.04 2.34 -2.85
N VAL A 398 -7.50 2.86 -1.75
CA VAL A 398 -8.28 3.64 -0.77
C VAL A 398 -8.73 4.94 -1.43
N LEU A 399 -7.79 5.67 -2.05
CA LEU A 399 -8.09 6.94 -2.71
C LEU A 399 -9.04 6.76 -3.90
N GLU A 400 -8.86 5.69 -4.69
CA GLU A 400 -9.78 5.30 -5.76
C GLU A 400 -11.23 5.14 -5.24
N GLN A 401 -11.41 4.50 -4.08
CA GLN A 401 -12.74 4.37 -3.46
C GLN A 401 -13.32 5.71 -3.02
N HIS A 402 -12.50 6.63 -2.52
CA HIS A 402 -12.96 7.96 -2.12
C HIS A 402 -13.41 8.77 -3.33
N TYR A 403 -12.63 8.75 -4.40
CA TYR A 403 -12.95 9.45 -5.64
C TYR A 403 -14.27 8.96 -6.23
N TYR A 404 -14.43 7.65 -6.44
CA TYR A 404 -15.69 7.12 -6.97
C TYR A 404 -16.87 7.32 -6.01
N ALA A 405 -16.65 7.30 -4.70
CA ALA A 405 -17.70 7.58 -3.73
C ALA A 405 -18.16 9.04 -3.79
N MET A 406 -17.23 9.99 -3.94
CA MET A 406 -17.53 11.40 -4.11
C MET A 406 -18.16 11.66 -5.48
N GLN A 407 -17.63 11.10 -6.57
CA GLN A 407 -18.21 11.19 -7.91
C GLN A 407 -19.68 10.76 -7.91
N SER A 408 -19.97 9.56 -7.41
CA SER A 408 -21.34 9.04 -7.32
C SER A 408 -22.24 9.90 -6.42
N LEU A 409 -21.68 10.59 -5.42
CA LEU A 409 -22.45 11.51 -4.57
C LEU A 409 -22.76 12.81 -5.32
N VAL A 410 -21.77 13.41 -5.98
CA VAL A 410 -21.92 14.63 -6.80
C VAL A 410 -22.94 14.41 -7.91
N GLU A 411 -22.83 13.31 -8.66
CA GLU A 411 -23.78 12.94 -9.72
C GLU A 411 -25.21 12.83 -9.18
N ARG A 412 -25.39 12.19 -8.01
CA ARG A 412 -26.70 12.03 -7.40
C ARG A 412 -27.29 13.35 -6.89
N LEU A 413 -26.46 14.24 -6.38
CA LEU A 413 -26.90 15.56 -5.89
C LEU A 413 -27.25 16.49 -7.05
N LYS A 414 -26.47 16.47 -8.15
CA LYS A 414 -26.78 17.21 -9.39
C LYS A 414 -28.13 16.83 -10.01
N GLN A 415 -28.53 15.55 -9.89
CA GLN A 415 -29.85 15.10 -10.35
C GLN A 415 -31.00 15.67 -9.53
N LYS A 416 -30.75 16.11 -8.28
CA LYS A 416 -31.78 16.55 -7.33
C LYS A 416 -31.79 18.07 -7.10
N TYR A 417 -30.66 18.74 -7.28
CA TYR A 417 -30.48 20.16 -6.99
C TYR A 417 -29.77 20.89 -8.14
N PRO A 418 -30.14 22.14 -8.46
CA PRO A 418 -29.46 22.98 -9.46
C PRO A 418 -28.13 23.52 -8.89
N ILE A 419 -27.11 22.67 -8.88
CA ILE A 419 -25.78 22.97 -8.34
C ILE A 419 -24.92 23.59 -9.45
N GLU A 420 -24.43 24.81 -9.22
CA GLU A 420 -23.64 25.60 -10.18
C GLU A 420 -22.15 25.65 -9.81
N GLU A 421 -21.84 25.45 -8.53
CA GLU A 421 -20.47 25.51 -7.99
C GLU A 421 -20.28 24.50 -6.85
N MET A 422 -19.03 24.10 -6.64
CA MET A 422 -18.65 23.14 -5.59
C MET A 422 -17.46 23.62 -4.78
N ASN A 423 -17.64 23.80 -3.48
CA ASN A 423 -16.51 23.83 -2.56
C ASN A 423 -16.12 22.41 -2.17
N PHE A 424 -14.81 22.12 -2.16
CA PHE A 424 -14.35 20.82 -1.65
C PHE A 424 -13.00 20.85 -0.94
N GLU A 425 -12.77 19.81 -0.14
CA GLU A 425 -11.44 19.44 0.34
C GLU A 425 -11.36 17.93 0.64
N ILE A 426 -10.17 17.36 0.57
CA ILE A 426 -9.89 15.97 0.95
C ILE A 426 -8.96 15.91 2.17
N ASP A 427 -9.12 14.88 3.00
CA ASP A 427 -8.32 14.69 4.21
C ASP A 427 -6.81 14.64 3.94
N MET A 428 -5.99 15.23 4.83
CA MET A 428 -4.53 15.24 4.66
C MET A 428 -3.92 13.84 4.50
N LEU A 429 -4.47 12.81 5.16
CA LEU A 429 -3.97 11.44 5.02
C LEU A 429 -4.18 10.87 3.60
N LEU A 430 -5.20 11.36 2.89
CA LEU A 430 -5.48 11.01 1.49
C LEU A 430 -4.52 11.69 0.52
N LYS A 431 -4.01 12.88 0.87
CA LYS A 431 -2.97 13.61 0.12
C LYS A 431 -1.59 12.97 0.25
N MET A 432 -1.31 12.30 1.38
CA MET A 432 0.00 11.73 1.68
C MET A 432 0.36 10.48 0.84
N GLY A 433 1.65 10.26 0.62
CA GLY A 433 2.20 8.98 0.13
C GLY A 433 2.41 7.96 1.26
N ASN A 434 2.72 6.69 0.91
CA ASN A 434 3.01 5.63 1.89
C ASN A 434 4.16 6.00 2.85
N LYS A 435 5.24 6.59 2.31
CA LYS A 435 6.41 7.02 3.10
C LYS A 435 6.03 8.09 4.14
N ALA A 436 5.26 9.10 3.73
CA ALA A 436 4.80 10.18 4.61
C ALA A 436 3.89 9.65 5.73
N ARG A 437 2.93 8.76 5.42
CA ARG A 437 2.09 8.11 6.45
C ARG A 437 2.90 7.23 7.40
N LYS A 438 3.88 6.47 6.88
CA LYS A 438 4.79 5.67 7.70
C LYS A 438 5.60 6.57 8.66
N GLN A 439 6.07 7.72 8.19
CA GLN A 439 6.74 8.71 9.03
C GLN A 439 5.81 9.24 10.12
N LEU A 440 4.56 9.59 9.78
CA LEU A 440 3.56 10.05 10.76
C LEU A 440 3.28 8.99 11.84
N SER A 441 3.10 7.74 11.43
CA SER A 441 2.94 6.61 12.36
C SER A 441 4.17 6.42 13.25
N SER A 442 5.37 6.60 12.68
CA SER A 442 6.62 6.54 13.45
C SER A 442 6.74 7.69 14.45
N ASN A 443 6.37 8.91 14.06
CA ASN A 443 6.40 10.08 14.94
C ASN A 443 5.45 9.90 16.12
N ARG A 444 4.24 9.34 15.90
CA ARG A 444 3.31 9.02 17.01
C ARG A 444 3.92 8.04 18.03
N ARG A 445 4.66 7.03 17.55
CA ARG A 445 5.37 6.09 18.44
C ARG A 445 6.49 6.78 19.22
N LYS A 446 7.24 7.67 18.57
CA LYS A 446 8.26 8.49 19.23
C LYS A 446 7.64 9.41 20.29
N ASP A 447 6.52 10.06 19.98
CA ASP A 447 5.80 10.92 20.92
C ASP A 447 5.33 10.13 22.15
N LEU A 448 4.80 8.92 21.97
CA LEU A 448 4.40 8.06 23.10
C LEU A 448 5.60 7.63 23.95
N ALA A 449 6.72 7.28 23.31
CA ALA A 449 7.96 6.96 24.02
C ALA A 449 8.49 8.16 24.80
N LEU A 450 8.41 9.36 24.21
CA LEU A 450 8.84 10.60 24.84
C LEU A 450 7.97 10.95 26.06
N LYS A 451 6.63 10.81 25.95
CA LYS A 451 5.73 10.98 27.09
C LYS A 451 6.04 10.01 28.23
N LYS A 452 6.47 8.79 27.91
CA LYS A 452 6.89 7.81 28.91
C LYS A 452 8.23 8.17 29.54
N GLN A 453 9.17 8.67 28.74
CA GLN A 453 10.50 9.08 29.20
C GLN A 453 10.43 10.27 30.15
N TYR A 454 9.61 11.28 29.83
CA TYR A 454 9.44 12.52 30.60
C TYR A 454 8.16 12.51 31.45
N ALA A 455 7.75 11.34 31.93
CA ALA A 455 6.47 11.18 32.63
C ALA A 455 6.41 12.02 33.93
N LYS A 456 7.55 12.20 34.60
CA LYS A 456 7.66 12.98 35.84
C LYS A 456 7.56 14.48 35.58
N GLU A 457 8.26 14.98 34.56
CA GLU A 457 8.26 16.40 34.18
C GLU A 457 6.93 16.85 33.56
N LEU A 458 6.18 15.91 32.98
CA LEU A 458 4.87 16.16 32.36
C LEU A 458 3.69 15.83 33.30
N GLU A 459 3.95 15.45 34.56
CA GLU A 459 2.89 15.14 35.51
C GLU A 459 2.00 16.37 35.74
N GLY A 460 0.68 16.20 35.57
CA GLY A 460 -0.30 17.30 35.67
C GLY A 460 -0.23 18.35 34.55
N LYS A 461 0.65 18.19 33.55
CA LYS A 461 0.82 19.12 32.43
C LYS A 461 -0.12 18.80 31.26
N THR A 462 -0.42 19.80 30.44
CA THR A 462 -1.30 19.67 29.28
C THR A 462 -0.55 19.26 28.01
N GLU A 463 -1.28 19.04 26.92
CA GLU A 463 -0.68 18.81 25.61
C GLU A 463 0.16 20.03 25.14
N TYR A 464 -0.13 21.24 25.61
CA TYR A 464 0.64 22.44 25.28
C TYR A 464 2.06 22.37 25.82
N GLU A 465 2.24 21.97 27.08
CA GLU A 465 3.56 21.77 27.68
C GLU A 465 4.30 20.60 27.04
N PHE A 466 3.59 19.54 26.62
CA PHE A 466 4.21 18.48 25.83
C PHE A 466 4.76 19.00 24.48
N GLN A 467 4.07 19.94 23.83
CA GLN A 467 4.63 20.61 22.65
C GLN A 467 5.86 21.46 23.01
N LYS A 468 5.87 22.14 24.17
CA LYS A 468 7.04 22.93 24.61
C LYS A 468 8.25 22.03 24.84
N LEU A 469 8.08 20.86 25.46
CA LEU A 469 9.12 19.84 25.59
C LEU A 469 9.70 19.46 24.22
N LYS A 470 8.83 19.20 23.23
CA LYS A 470 9.28 18.84 21.88
C LYS A 470 10.08 19.96 21.22
N ALA A 471 9.66 21.20 21.37
CA ALA A 471 10.38 22.35 20.83
C ALA A 471 11.72 22.58 21.57
N TRP A 472 11.75 22.40 22.89
CA TRP A 472 13.00 22.46 23.67
C TRP A 472 14.01 21.39 23.22
N LEU A 473 13.56 20.16 22.98
CA LEU A 473 14.42 19.10 22.43
C LEU A 473 14.92 19.43 21.01
N GLU A 474 14.08 20.08 20.19
CA GLU A 474 14.49 20.56 18.86
C GLU A 474 15.57 21.65 18.97
N LEU A 475 15.41 22.61 19.90
CA LEU A 475 16.41 23.64 20.20
C LEU A 475 17.73 23.04 20.73
N LYS A 476 17.64 22.04 21.60
CA LYS A 476 18.79 21.36 22.21
C LYS A 476 19.64 20.61 21.17
N GLY A 477 19.00 20.02 20.17
CA GLY A 477 19.67 19.18 19.17
C GLY A 477 20.37 17.97 19.80
N ASN A 478 21.57 17.63 19.31
CA ASN A 478 22.36 16.48 19.78
C ASN A 478 23.32 16.82 20.93
N LYS A 479 23.22 18.01 21.52
CA LYS A 479 24.12 18.42 22.61
C LYS A 479 23.92 17.53 23.84
N GLN A 480 25.04 17.13 24.45
CA GLN A 480 25.03 16.41 25.73
C GLN A 480 24.59 17.33 26.90
N ASP A 481 24.65 18.64 26.69
CA ASP A 481 24.29 19.71 27.63
C ASP A 481 22.87 19.55 28.19
N GLN A 482 22.61 20.06 29.39
CA GLN A 482 21.26 20.04 29.99
C GLN A 482 20.40 21.24 29.59
N THR A 483 20.90 22.09 28.69
CA THR A 483 20.26 23.34 28.25
C THR A 483 20.08 23.39 26.74
N ALA A 484 19.20 24.28 26.29
CA ALA A 484 18.91 24.57 24.88
C ALA A 484 19.05 26.06 24.61
N VAL A 485 19.23 26.46 23.36
CA VAL A 485 19.36 27.88 22.98
C VAL A 485 18.35 28.19 21.87
N SER A 486 17.61 29.29 22.03
CA SER A 486 16.68 29.77 21.00
C SER A 486 17.39 30.71 20.03
N PRO A 487 17.13 30.66 18.71
CA PRO A 487 17.69 31.63 17.76
C PRO A 487 17.39 33.09 18.15
N LEU A 488 16.22 33.35 18.75
CA LEU A 488 15.79 34.70 19.15
C LEU A 488 16.52 35.25 20.38
N GLU A 489 17.24 34.40 21.10
CA GLU A 489 17.96 34.72 22.33
C GLU A 489 19.26 33.89 22.38
N PRO A 490 20.22 34.14 21.47
CA PRO A 490 21.39 33.28 21.26
C PRO A 490 22.29 33.15 22.49
N ASP A 491 22.27 34.14 23.39
CA ASP A 491 23.09 34.18 24.61
C ASP A 491 22.38 33.60 25.85
N VAL A 492 21.17 33.06 25.67
CA VAL A 492 20.34 32.54 26.76
C VAL A 492 20.28 31.03 26.74
N GLU A 493 20.76 30.41 27.81
CA GLU A 493 20.54 29.00 28.08
C GLU A 493 19.15 28.75 28.68
N ILE A 494 18.44 27.78 28.11
CA ILE A 494 17.08 27.40 28.48
C ILE A 494 17.11 25.98 29.05
N THR A 495 16.88 25.81 30.35
CA THR A 495 16.67 24.49 30.96
C THR A 495 15.29 23.93 30.61
N LEU A 496 15.07 22.63 30.79
CA LEU A 496 13.75 22.03 30.57
C LEU A 496 12.69 22.63 31.51
N GLU A 497 13.03 22.89 32.77
CA GLU A 497 12.13 23.52 33.73
C GLU A 497 11.71 24.92 33.27
N MET A 498 12.67 25.73 32.80
CA MET A 498 12.39 27.03 32.20
C MET A 498 11.47 26.90 31.00
N ALA A 499 11.75 25.98 30.08
CA ALA A 499 10.95 25.75 28.88
C ALA A 499 9.49 25.38 29.19
N LEU A 500 9.26 24.61 30.26
CA LEU A 500 7.92 24.21 30.69
C LEU A 500 7.19 25.27 31.51
N SER A 501 7.89 26.31 31.96
CA SER A 501 7.31 27.42 32.72
C SER A 501 6.46 28.37 31.87
N ASP A 502 5.71 29.21 32.55
CA ASP A 502 4.81 30.24 32.06
C ASP A 502 5.58 31.40 31.40
N LYS A 503 6.86 31.54 31.75
CA LYS A 503 7.78 32.56 31.22
C LYS A 503 8.16 32.30 29.77
N TYR A 504 8.01 31.08 29.28
CA TYR A 504 8.31 30.69 27.91
C TYR A 504 7.04 30.34 27.15
N ASN A 505 6.96 30.74 25.89
CA ASN A 505 5.85 30.41 25.01
C ASN A 505 6.35 30.19 23.57
N PHE A 506 5.41 29.96 22.65
CA PHE A 506 5.73 29.86 21.24
C PHE A 506 5.64 31.22 20.56
N ASP A 507 6.74 31.67 19.99
CA ASP A 507 6.76 32.73 18.98
C ASP A 507 6.44 32.16 17.60
N HIS A 508 5.71 32.94 16.79
CA HIS A 508 5.52 32.63 15.38
C HIS A 508 6.65 33.27 14.58
N ILE A 509 7.58 32.46 14.07
CA ILE A 509 8.80 32.89 13.36
C ILE A 509 8.47 33.98 12.32
N VAL A 510 7.53 33.68 11.43
CA VAL A 510 6.84 34.68 10.60
C VAL A 510 5.49 34.99 11.24
N PRO A 511 5.15 36.27 11.48
CA PRO A 511 3.90 36.66 12.12
C PRO A 511 2.68 36.05 11.45
N LYS A 512 1.79 35.45 12.26
CA LYS A 512 0.51 34.90 11.77
C LYS A 512 -0.34 35.96 11.03
N SER A 513 -0.20 37.23 11.40
CA SER A 513 -0.87 38.37 10.75
C SER A 513 -0.22 38.81 9.43
N GLN A 514 0.76 38.07 8.92
CA GLN A 514 1.39 38.31 7.62
C GLN A 514 1.49 37.01 6.81
N LEU A 515 1.44 35.87 7.48
CA LEU A 515 1.47 34.54 6.88
C LEU A 515 0.42 33.65 7.55
N PHE A 516 -0.53 33.08 6.79
CA PHE A 516 -1.53 32.13 7.31
C PHE A 516 -0.91 30.75 7.63
N GLU A 517 0.02 30.72 8.60
CA GLU A 517 0.79 29.55 9.00
C GLU A 517 0.96 29.48 10.52
N ARG A 518 0.33 28.49 11.16
CA ARG A 518 0.45 28.21 12.60
C ARG A 518 1.01 26.81 12.88
N GLY A 519 1.58 26.15 11.86
CA GLY A 519 2.18 24.84 12.01
C GLY A 519 3.48 24.88 12.83
N GLN A 520 3.91 23.73 13.34
CA GLN A 520 5.12 23.61 14.18
C GLN A 520 6.40 24.18 13.53
N ASN A 521 6.51 24.15 12.20
CA ASN A 521 7.65 24.75 11.50
C ASN A 521 7.71 26.26 11.65
N ASN A 522 6.58 26.93 11.88
CA ASN A 522 6.53 28.38 12.12
C ASN A 522 6.56 28.72 13.62
N LEU A 523 6.73 27.75 14.51
CA LEU A 523 6.77 27.99 15.95
C LEU A 523 8.17 27.79 16.50
N ILE A 524 8.67 28.73 17.30
CA ILE A 524 9.92 28.59 18.05
C ILE A 524 9.65 28.87 19.52
N LEU A 525 10.35 28.20 20.42
CA LEU A 525 10.23 28.44 21.85
C LEU A 525 11.15 29.61 22.23
N CYS A 526 10.63 30.62 22.92
CA CYS A 526 11.41 31.74 23.47
C CYS A 526 10.74 32.29 24.74
N ARG A 527 11.39 33.25 25.40
CA ARG A 527 10.74 33.97 26.50
C ARG A 527 9.56 34.78 25.98
N LYS A 528 8.53 34.86 26.82
CA LYS A 528 7.32 35.63 26.53
C LYS A 528 7.63 37.11 26.28
N SER A 529 8.57 37.69 27.05
CA SER A 529 9.03 39.07 26.86
C SER A 529 9.66 39.32 25.49
N VAL A 530 10.41 38.34 24.95
CA VAL A 530 11.03 38.45 23.62
C VAL A 530 10.00 38.28 22.50
N ASN A 531 9.03 37.40 22.68
CA ASN A 531 7.89 37.28 21.77
C ASN A 531 7.08 38.59 21.71
N GLU A 532 6.86 39.23 22.87
CA GLU A 532 6.17 40.52 22.98
C GLU A 532 6.97 41.65 22.33
N ASP A 533 8.29 41.74 22.57
CA ASP A 533 9.18 42.74 21.97
C ASP A 533 9.30 42.60 20.45
N LYS A 534 9.38 41.37 19.94
CA LYS A 534 9.38 41.09 18.50
C LYS A 534 8.11 41.59 17.80
N GLY A 535 6.96 41.44 18.46
CA GLY A 535 5.68 41.91 17.95
C GLY A 535 5.33 41.34 16.57
N LYS A 536 5.19 42.21 15.56
CA LYS A 536 4.78 41.86 14.18
C LYS A 536 5.95 41.80 13.19
N LYS A 537 7.20 41.75 13.66
CA LYS A 537 8.38 41.59 12.79
C LYS A 537 8.60 40.11 12.48
N THR A 538 9.27 39.79 11.38
CA THR A 538 9.78 38.42 11.22
C THR A 538 10.92 38.18 12.23
N ALA A 539 11.19 36.92 12.55
CA ALA A 539 12.32 36.59 13.43
C ALA A 539 13.66 37.06 12.85
N TYR A 540 13.81 37.03 11.53
CA TYR A 540 14.98 37.54 10.81
C TYR A 540 15.13 39.05 10.98
N ASP A 541 14.07 39.81 10.69
CA ASP A 541 14.10 41.28 10.78
C ASP A 541 14.32 41.75 12.22
N TYR A 542 13.73 41.04 13.19
CA TYR A 542 13.95 41.30 14.61
C TYR A 542 15.41 41.07 15.03
N ALA A 543 16.02 39.96 14.61
CA ALA A 543 17.43 39.67 14.90
C ALA A 543 18.38 40.69 14.23
N LYS A 544 18.04 41.11 13.00
CA LYS A 544 18.77 42.17 12.27
C LYS A 544 18.70 43.50 13.01
N GLU A 545 17.52 43.90 13.46
CA GLU A 545 17.31 45.16 14.20
C GLU A 545 18.00 45.18 15.57
N LYS A 546 17.98 44.05 16.29
CA LYS A 546 18.59 43.93 17.62
C LYS A 546 20.10 43.65 17.58
N GLY A 547 20.69 43.50 16.40
CA GLY A 547 22.14 43.38 16.22
C GLY A 547 22.75 42.00 16.51
N PHE A 548 21.97 40.91 16.48
CA PHE A 548 22.46 39.55 16.73
C PHE A 548 22.25 38.57 15.56
N LEU A 549 22.14 39.10 14.33
CA LEU A 549 21.79 38.32 13.15
C LEU A 549 22.73 37.15 12.85
N ASP A 550 24.04 37.32 13.05
CA ASP A 550 25.02 36.26 12.75
C ASP A 550 24.83 35.03 13.67
N ALA A 551 24.69 35.26 14.98
CA ALA A 551 24.39 34.22 15.95
C ALA A 551 23.02 33.57 15.69
N TYR A 552 22.01 34.38 15.34
CA TYR A 552 20.69 33.89 14.94
C TYR A 552 20.76 32.92 13.74
N LEU A 553 21.52 33.28 12.70
CA LEU A 553 21.66 32.47 11.50
C LEU A 553 22.43 31.17 11.77
N GLU A 554 23.47 31.21 12.59
CA GLU A 554 24.24 30.03 12.97
C GLU A 554 23.36 28.98 13.69
N ILE A 555 22.53 29.42 14.63
CA ILE A 555 21.59 28.53 15.33
C ILE A 555 20.48 28.07 14.37
N SER A 556 19.98 28.96 13.53
CA SER A 556 18.93 28.66 12.54
C SER A 556 19.34 27.58 11.54
N ASP A 557 20.64 27.42 11.28
CA ASP A 557 21.14 26.42 10.35
C ASP A 557 21.06 24.97 10.87
N ARG A 558 20.75 24.78 12.15
CA ARG A 558 20.60 23.47 12.81
C ARG A 558 19.22 22.83 12.60
N PHE A 559 18.22 23.61 12.17
CA PHE A 559 16.84 23.14 12.02
C PHE A 559 16.58 22.45 10.67
N SER A 560 15.44 21.76 10.59
CA SER A 560 14.96 21.17 9.34
C SER A 560 14.76 22.22 8.25
N GLU A 561 14.96 21.83 6.99
CA GLU A 561 14.92 22.73 5.83
C GLU A 561 13.67 23.62 5.79
N GLY A 562 12.49 23.06 6.04
CA GLY A 562 11.24 23.84 6.02
C GLY A 562 11.09 24.85 7.16
N LYS A 563 11.76 24.63 8.30
CA LYS A 563 11.81 25.58 9.41
C LYS A 563 12.90 26.62 9.21
N LYS A 564 14.05 26.19 8.68
CA LYS A 564 15.15 27.06 8.27
C LYS A 564 14.71 28.12 7.26
N GLN A 565 13.92 27.73 6.25
CA GLN A 565 13.37 28.68 5.28
C GLN A 565 12.53 29.78 5.94
N LEU A 566 11.66 29.42 6.90
CA LEU A 566 10.86 30.39 7.65
C LEU A 566 11.73 31.29 8.54
N LEU A 567 12.72 30.72 9.23
CA LEU A 567 13.68 31.48 10.06
C LEU A 567 14.46 32.50 9.23
N LYS A 568 14.73 32.22 7.96
CA LYS A 568 15.48 33.11 7.06
C LYS A 568 14.57 33.98 6.17
N THR A 569 13.26 34.04 6.44
CA THR A 569 12.31 34.84 5.66
C THR A 569 12.28 36.29 6.15
N GLU A 570 12.66 37.21 5.27
CA GLU A 570 12.48 38.67 5.44
C GLU A 570 11.02 39.08 5.20
N ALA A 571 10.56 40.18 5.82
CA ALA A 571 9.18 40.66 5.65
C ALA A 571 8.76 40.87 4.18
N GLU A 572 9.67 41.38 3.36
CA GLU A 572 9.45 41.62 1.93
C GLU A 572 9.26 40.31 1.14
N LYS A 573 9.94 39.24 1.55
CA LYS A 573 9.91 37.92 0.90
C LYS A 573 8.72 37.05 1.33
N ILE A 574 7.87 37.52 2.25
CA ILE A 574 6.65 36.80 2.63
C ILE A 574 5.70 36.78 1.42
N PRO A 575 5.25 35.58 0.97
CA PRO A 575 4.41 35.45 -0.22
C PRO A 575 3.06 36.12 -0.04
N SER A 576 2.61 36.84 -1.07
CA SER A 576 1.29 37.49 -1.10
C SER A 576 0.13 36.50 -1.24
N ASN A 577 0.37 35.26 -1.68
CA ASN A 577 -0.66 34.25 -1.98
C ASN A 577 -0.56 32.99 -1.09
N ALA A 578 -0.21 33.13 0.19
CA ALA A 578 0.13 32.02 1.08
C ALA A 578 -0.99 30.96 1.34
N VAL A 579 -2.25 31.34 1.18
CA VAL A 579 -3.46 30.52 1.27
C VAL A 579 -3.85 29.98 -0.10
N THR A 580 -4.02 30.82 -1.13
CA THR A 580 -4.44 30.33 -2.45
C THR A 580 -3.37 29.47 -3.12
N ALA A 581 -2.08 29.68 -2.85
CA ALA A 581 -0.99 28.81 -3.31
C ALA A 581 -1.10 27.36 -2.78
N LYS A 582 -1.87 27.13 -1.71
CA LYS A 582 -2.14 25.79 -1.17
C LYS A 582 -3.37 25.13 -1.82
N GLN A 583 -4.17 25.86 -2.60
CA GLN A 583 -5.27 25.28 -3.35
C GLN A 583 -4.75 24.35 -4.42
N ASN A 584 -5.35 23.17 -4.53
CA ASN A 584 -5.01 22.20 -5.57
C ASN A 584 -3.51 21.89 -5.65
N GLN A 585 -2.76 22.03 -4.55
CA GLN A 585 -1.29 21.94 -4.57
C GLN A 585 -0.82 20.53 -4.94
N ASP A 586 -1.50 19.51 -4.44
CA ASP A 586 -1.15 18.12 -4.68
C ASP A 586 -2.01 17.48 -5.78
N TYR A 587 -1.42 16.46 -6.41
CA TYR A 587 -2.03 15.71 -7.50
C TYR A 587 -3.37 15.07 -7.13
N ASN A 588 -3.54 14.59 -5.90
CA ASN A 588 -4.78 13.92 -5.49
C ASN A 588 -5.90 14.96 -5.39
N THR A 589 -5.64 16.12 -4.78
CA THR A 589 -6.63 17.21 -4.72
C THR A 589 -7.02 17.70 -6.11
N LYS A 590 -6.05 17.87 -7.03
CA LYS A 590 -6.32 18.21 -8.45
C LYS A 590 -7.27 17.21 -9.11
N CYS A 591 -7.11 15.91 -8.83
CA CYS A 591 -8.03 14.90 -9.35
C CYS A 591 -9.47 15.10 -8.83
N PHE A 592 -9.64 15.40 -7.54
CA PHE A 592 -10.99 15.61 -6.99
C PHE A 592 -11.64 16.91 -7.49
N ALA A 593 -10.84 17.92 -7.82
CA ALA A 593 -11.31 19.15 -8.46
C ALA A 593 -12.04 18.86 -9.79
N THR A 594 -11.61 17.85 -10.55
CA THR A 594 -12.22 17.52 -11.86
C THR A 594 -13.63 16.93 -11.76
N LEU A 595 -14.13 16.64 -10.56
CA LEU A 595 -15.51 16.17 -10.38
C LEU A 595 -16.55 17.26 -10.67
N PHE A 596 -16.12 18.53 -10.70
CA PHE A 596 -16.97 19.68 -10.97
C PHE A 596 -16.16 20.80 -11.62
N GLU A 597 -16.68 21.37 -12.72
CA GLU A 597 -16.00 22.41 -13.50
C GLU A 597 -15.67 23.67 -12.67
N HIS A 598 -16.69 24.27 -12.04
CA HIS A 598 -16.53 25.36 -11.09
C HIS A 598 -16.32 24.84 -9.66
N SER A 599 -15.10 24.37 -9.37
CA SER A 599 -14.73 23.89 -8.03
C SER A 599 -13.73 24.80 -7.31
N VAL A 600 -14.03 25.13 -6.05
CA VAL A 600 -13.16 25.88 -5.14
C VAL A 600 -12.58 24.93 -4.11
N ASN A 601 -11.26 24.80 -4.07
CA ASN A 601 -10.59 24.02 -3.03
C ASN A 601 -10.36 24.89 -1.80
N VAL A 602 -10.93 24.55 -0.64
CA VAL A 602 -10.66 25.27 0.62
C VAL A 602 -9.56 24.52 1.37
N PRO A 603 -8.35 25.09 1.56
CA PRO A 603 -7.24 24.33 2.13
C PRO A 603 -7.51 23.83 3.55
N ASN A 604 -7.10 22.58 3.84
CA ASN A 604 -7.26 21.94 5.16
C ASN A 604 -6.82 22.83 6.33
N LYS A 605 -5.78 23.65 6.18
CA LYS A 605 -5.31 24.55 7.25
C LYS A 605 -6.37 25.58 7.64
N VAL A 606 -7.07 26.16 6.66
CA VAL A 606 -8.20 27.08 6.85
C VAL A 606 -9.33 26.35 7.57
N ILE A 607 -9.73 25.18 7.05
CA ILE A 607 -10.83 24.39 7.64
C ILE A 607 -10.51 23.98 9.09
N LEU A 608 -9.29 23.50 9.36
CA LEU A 608 -8.85 23.09 10.69
C LEU A 608 -8.85 24.25 11.69
N PHE A 609 -8.42 25.44 11.26
CA PHE A 609 -8.44 26.64 12.08
C PHE A 609 -9.87 27.02 12.45
N TYR A 610 -10.73 27.29 11.48
CA TYR A 610 -12.08 27.78 11.74
C TYR A 610 -13.01 26.73 12.37
N SER A 611 -12.71 25.43 12.22
CA SER A 611 -13.41 24.41 13.02
C SER A 611 -13.12 24.51 14.52
N ARG A 612 -11.91 24.93 14.89
CA ARG A 612 -11.56 25.16 16.30
C ARG A 612 -12.23 26.43 16.80
N GLU A 613 -12.14 27.51 16.04
CA GLU A 613 -12.69 28.81 16.44
C GLU A 613 -14.23 28.79 16.51
N TRP A 614 -14.91 28.34 15.45
CA TRP A 614 -16.37 28.46 15.35
C TRP A 614 -17.12 27.32 16.04
N LEU A 615 -16.60 26.10 15.99
CA LEU A 615 -17.30 24.91 16.47
C LEU A 615 -16.62 24.25 17.67
N LYS A 616 -15.48 24.78 18.14
CA LYS A 616 -14.69 24.19 19.23
C LYS A 616 -14.36 22.70 19.02
N ASN A 617 -14.25 22.27 17.75
CA ASN A 617 -14.20 20.86 17.33
C ASN A 617 -15.28 19.99 18.00
N LEU A 618 -16.55 20.38 17.84
CA LEU A 618 -17.72 19.68 18.39
C LEU A 618 -17.64 18.15 18.29
N TYR A 619 -17.16 17.63 17.15
CA TYR A 619 -16.89 16.21 16.95
C TYR A 619 -15.39 15.91 16.75
N SER A 620 -14.98 14.71 17.18
CA SER A 620 -13.61 14.18 16.99
C SER A 620 -13.50 13.34 15.71
N SER A 621 -12.28 13.05 15.25
CA SER A 621 -12.05 12.25 14.02
C SER A 621 -12.57 10.80 14.07
N ASP A 622 -12.96 10.31 15.26
CA ASP A 622 -13.59 8.99 15.44
C ASP A 622 -15.12 9.04 15.33
N ASP A 623 -15.69 10.19 14.97
CA ASP A 623 -17.11 10.40 14.69
C ASP A 623 -17.30 10.83 13.22
N ALA A 624 -18.29 10.26 12.53
CA ALA A 624 -18.56 10.56 11.13
C ALA A 624 -19.02 12.01 10.90
N ARG A 625 -19.63 12.64 11.91
CA ARG A 625 -20.04 14.05 11.90
C ARG A 625 -18.84 14.99 11.87
N TYR A 626 -17.64 14.49 12.20
CA TYR A 626 -16.39 15.21 11.96
C TYR A 626 -16.24 15.66 10.51
N ALA A 627 -16.61 14.82 9.55
CA ALA A 627 -16.55 15.22 8.14
C ALA A 627 -17.62 16.26 7.80
N LEU A 628 -18.81 16.16 8.41
CA LEU A 628 -19.90 17.10 8.18
C LEU A 628 -19.63 18.49 8.78
N GLN A 629 -19.07 18.58 9.99
CA GLN A 629 -18.65 19.87 10.56
C GLN A 629 -17.58 20.56 9.70
N LYS A 630 -16.67 19.79 9.09
CA LYS A 630 -15.68 20.33 8.15
C LYS A 630 -16.36 20.84 6.88
N ALA A 631 -17.37 20.13 6.40
CA ALA A 631 -18.17 20.59 5.27
C ALA A 631 -18.93 21.89 5.59
N TRP A 632 -19.44 22.03 6.81
CA TRP A 632 -20.07 23.27 7.26
C TRP A 632 -19.09 24.43 7.35
N VAL A 633 -17.88 24.20 7.88
CA VAL A 633 -16.85 25.26 7.89
C VAL A 633 -16.50 25.67 6.47
N LEU A 634 -16.33 24.72 5.55
CA LEU A 634 -15.99 25.03 4.16
C LEU A 634 -17.10 25.77 3.40
N SER A 635 -18.37 25.61 3.79
CA SER A 635 -19.48 26.36 3.16
C SER A 635 -19.47 27.86 3.46
N ASN A 636 -18.66 28.32 4.41
CA ASN A 636 -18.51 29.73 4.75
C ASN A 636 -17.47 30.48 3.88
N PHE A 637 -16.89 29.82 2.88
CA PHE A 637 -15.84 30.39 2.04
C PHE A 637 -16.25 30.43 0.57
N THR A 638 -15.94 31.54 -0.09
CA THR A 638 -15.91 31.72 -1.55
C THR A 638 -14.45 31.78 -2.01
N GLN A 639 -14.22 31.82 -3.32
CA GLN A 639 -12.89 32.09 -3.86
C GLN A 639 -12.37 33.48 -3.39
N GLY A 640 -13.23 34.51 -3.43
CA GLY A 640 -12.87 35.85 -2.94
C GLY A 640 -12.55 35.90 -1.44
N ASP A 641 -13.21 35.09 -0.60
CA ASP A 641 -12.86 34.97 0.82
C ASP A 641 -11.44 34.40 1.01
N LEU A 642 -11.00 33.48 0.15
CA LEU A 642 -9.66 32.91 0.23
C LEU A 642 -8.59 33.90 -0.23
N GLU A 643 -8.89 34.70 -1.26
CA GLU A 643 -8.02 35.80 -1.73
C GLU A 643 -7.91 36.93 -0.70
N GLN A 644 -8.97 37.19 0.07
CA GLN A 644 -8.89 38.11 1.22
C GLN A 644 -7.96 37.59 2.34
N LEU A 645 -7.87 36.26 2.52
CA LEU A 645 -6.92 35.65 3.44
C LEU A 645 -5.46 35.71 2.94
N ASP A 646 -5.23 36.09 1.69
CA ASP A 646 -3.91 36.27 1.09
C ASP A 646 -3.41 37.71 1.27
N ASN A 647 -4.28 38.70 1.09
CA ASN A 647 -3.96 40.13 1.21
C ASN A 647 -3.86 40.65 2.66
N ILE A 648 -3.33 39.83 3.57
CA ILE A 648 -3.21 40.16 5.00
C ILE A 648 -2.29 41.38 5.22
N LYS A 649 -1.31 41.61 4.34
CA LYS A 649 -0.40 42.76 4.41
C LYS A 649 -1.11 44.10 4.15
N GLU A 650 -2.13 44.11 3.31
CA GLU A 650 -2.81 45.34 2.84
C GLU A 650 -4.08 45.65 3.63
N VAL A 651 -4.75 44.62 4.14
CA VAL A 651 -6.02 44.76 4.86
C VAL A 651 -5.75 44.93 6.36
N LYS A 652 -6.11 46.10 6.94
CA LYS A 652 -5.97 46.37 8.40
C LYS A 652 -6.81 45.45 9.30
N GLN A 653 -7.71 44.63 8.75
CA GLN A 653 -8.51 43.67 9.51
C GLN A 653 -7.76 42.36 9.78
N ASN A 654 -7.98 41.80 10.97
CA ASN A 654 -7.43 40.50 11.36
C ASN A 654 -8.07 39.39 10.50
N PRO A 655 -7.32 38.68 9.63
CA PRO A 655 -7.87 37.64 8.75
C PRO A 655 -8.47 36.48 9.55
N TYR A 656 -7.99 36.25 10.78
CA TYR A 656 -8.51 35.22 11.67
C TYR A 656 -9.84 35.59 12.35
N GLY A 657 -10.31 36.83 12.21
CA GLY A 657 -11.52 37.35 12.86
C GLY A 657 -12.82 37.12 12.10
N LYS A 658 -12.80 36.39 10.97
CA LYS A 658 -14.01 36.08 10.19
C LYS A 658 -15.01 35.29 11.05
N ASN A 659 -16.24 35.79 11.14
CA ASN A 659 -17.38 35.07 11.72
C ASN A 659 -18.04 34.17 10.67
N PRO A 660 -18.68 33.05 11.07
CA PRO A 660 -19.44 32.24 10.15
C PRO A 660 -20.66 33.01 9.65
N ASN A 661 -20.91 32.93 8.34
CA ASN A 661 -22.08 33.53 7.69
C ASN A 661 -23.21 32.52 7.48
N MET A 662 -22.90 31.22 7.57
CA MET A 662 -23.84 30.12 7.36
C MET A 662 -24.66 29.82 8.62
N GLU A 663 -25.94 29.51 8.43
CA GLU A 663 -26.79 28.97 9.50
C GLU A 663 -26.25 27.63 10.03
N LEU A 664 -26.32 27.41 11.33
CA LEU A 664 -25.89 26.17 11.96
C LEU A 664 -26.87 25.03 11.64
N ILE A 665 -26.34 23.86 11.25
CA ILE A 665 -27.13 22.67 10.95
C ILE A 665 -27.30 21.77 12.18
N ASP A 666 -28.34 20.93 12.16
CA ASP A 666 -28.54 19.87 13.17
C ASP A 666 -27.67 18.65 12.83
N PHE A 667 -26.48 18.60 13.44
CA PHE A 667 -25.54 17.50 13.27
C PHE A 667 -26.05 16.16 13.81
N GLU A 668 -26.93 16.16 14.83
CA GLU A 668 -27.46 14.95 15.47
C GLU A 668 -28.49 14.25 14.57
N LYS A 669 -29.27 15.02 13.80
CA LYS A 669 -30.31 14.50 12.88
C LYS A 669 -29.85 14.30 11.44
N SER A 670 -28.55 14.39 11.18
CA SER A 670 -27.98 14.32 9.84
C SER A 670 -28.19 12.95 9.14
N PRO A 671 -28.79 12.90 7.93
CA PRO A 671 -28.93 11.68 7.16
C PRO A 671 -27.58 10.98 6.92
N ILE A 672 -27.54 9.65 7.03
CA ILE A 672 -26.29 8.88 6.92
C ILE A 672 -26.46 7.58 6.16
N PHE A 673 -25.52 7.31 5.24
CA PHE A 673 -25.51 6.11 4.41
C PHE A 673 -24.15 5.42 4.44
N LEU A 674 -24.16 4.09 4.55
CA LEU A 674 -22.99 3.23 4.38
C LEU A 674 -23.29 2.17 3.31
N PRO A 675 -22.49 2.08 2.22
CA PRO A 675 -22.70 1.08 1.19
C PRO A 675 -22.68 -0.36 1.73
N ARG A 676 -23.67 -1.16 1.32
CA ARG A 676 -23.78 -2.59 1.67
C ARG A 676 -22.61 -3.41 1.11
N ILE A 677 -22.19 -4.43 1.87
CA ILE A 677 -21.18 -5.38 1.40
C ILE A 677 -21.86 -6.42 0.49
N LYS A 678 -21.44 -6.49 -0.78
CA LYS A 678 -21.93 -7.52 -1.71
C LYS A 678 -21.18 -8.83 -1.51
N HIS A 679 -21.80 -9.79 -0.84
CA HIS A 679 -21.25 -11.14 -0.64
C HIS A 679 -21.50 -12.08 -1.83
N THR A 680 -22.44 -11.76 -2.70
CA THR A 680 -22.81 -12.56 -3.88
C THR A 680 -23.00 -11.68 -5.11
N ARG A 681 -23.03 -12.30 -6.29
CA ARG A 681 -23.43 -11.70 -7.56
C ARG A 681 -24.35 -12.65 -8.30
N LYS A 682 -25.56 -12.19 -8.67
CA LYS A 682 -26.45 -12.92 -9.58
C LYS A 682 -25.87 -12.85 -11.01
N CYS A 683 -25.73 -14.00 -11.66
CA CYS A 683 -25.31 -14.14 -13.05
C CYS A 683 -26.29 -15.12 -13.73
N GLY A 684 -27.27 -14.59 -14.45
CA GLY A 684 -28.41 -15.39 -14.94
C GLY A 684 -29.13 -16.07 -13.78
N ASN A 685 -29.31 -17.39 -13.86
CA ASN A 685 -29.95 -18.21 -12.83
C ASN A 685 -28.98 -18.67 -11.72
N THR A 686 -27.70 -18.26 -11.76
CA THR A 686 -26.70 -18.67 -10.76
C THR A 686 -26.33 -17.55 -9.79
N VAL A 687 -26.06 -17.92 -8.54
CA VAL A 687 -25.56 -17.00 -7.51
C VAL A 687 -24.08 -17.29 -7.24
N ASN A 688 -23.21 -16.39 -7.67
CA ASN A 688 -21.77 -16.56 -7.50
C ASN A 688 -21.28 -15.92 -6.20
N PRO A 689 -20.55 -16.64 -5.32
CA PRO A 689 -19.97 -16.07 -4.12
C PRO A 689 -18.85 -15.05 -4.45
N ARG A 690 -18.80 -13.98 -3.64
CA ARG A 690 -17.79 -12.90 -3.72
C ARG A 690 -17.00 -12.74 -2.42
N ALA A 691 -17.31 -13.53 -1.40
CA ALA A 691 -16.62 -13.57 -0.11
C ALA A 691 -16.07 -14.98 0.19
N ARG A 692 -15.27 -15.09 1.26
CA ARG A 692 -14.75 -16.36 1.76
C ARG A 692 -15.92 -17.25 2.23
N LEU A 693 -15.85 -18.56 1.94
CA LEU A 693 -16.90 -19.52 2.34
C LEU A 693 -16.58 -20.17 3.69
N HIS A 694 -15.33 -20.57 3.87
CA HIS A 694 -14.83 -21.27 5.05
C HIS A 694 -13.38 -20.86 5.36
N GLU A 695 -12.92 -21.18 6.56
CA GLU A 695 -11.53 -21.01 6.97
C GLU A 695 -10.57 -21.91 6.18
N ASP A 696 -9.29 -21.54 6.12
CA ASP A 696 -8.27 -22.35 5.42
C ASP A 696 -7.78 -23.52 6.28
N THR A 697 -8.01 -23.48 7.59
CA THR A 697 -7.58 -24.50 8.53
C THR A 697 -8.43 -25.76 8.37
N ILE A 698 -7.76 -26.89 8.11
CA ILE A 698 -8.40 -28.19 7.96
C ILE A 698 -8.29 -28.95 9.28
N PHE A 699 -9.41 -29.51 9.73
CA PHE A 699 -9.54 -30.32 10.93
C PHE A 699 -9.83 -31.77 10.54
N GLY A 700 -9.11 -32.70 11.17
CA GLY A 700 -9.37 -34.13 11.01
C GLY A 700 -10.39 -34.63 12.02
N LYS A 701 -11.30 -35.53 11.61
CA LYS A 701 -12.25 -36.18 12.53
C LYS A 701 -11.55 -37.28 13.37
N ARG A 702 -11.90 -37.36 14.65
CA ARG A 702 -11.48 -38.41 15.60
C ARG A 702 -12.64 -38.78 16.52
N ILE A 703 -12.56 -39.97 17.10
CA ILE A 703 -13.44 -40.43 18.18
C ILE A 703 -12.56 -40.54 19.43
N LEU A 704 -12.96 -39.87 20.51
CA LEU A 704 -12.30 -39.94 21.81
C LEU A 704 -13.39 -40.17 22.84
N ASP A 705 -13.26 -41.23 23.64
CA ASP A 705 -14.24 -41.62 24.67
C ASP A 705 -15.68 -41.72 24.11
N GLY A 706 -15.83 -42.36 22.94
CA GLY A 706 -17.12 -42.49 22.24
C GLY A 706 -17.69 -41.20 21.63
N LYS A 707 -17.03 -40.04 21.81
CA LYS A 707 -17.50 -38.74 21.31
C LYS A 707 -16.71 -38.29 20.09
N GLN A 708 -17.41 -37.74 19.10
CA GLN A 708 -16.77 -37.14 17.94
C GLN A 708 -16.04 -35.85 18.33
N VAL A 709 -14.75 -35.80 18.04
CA VAL A 709 -13.89 -34.64 18.25
C VAL A 709 -13.10 -34.30 16.98
N PHE A 710 -12.60 -33.08 16.90
CA PHE A 710 -11.84 -32.62 15.75
C PHE A 710 -10.42 -32.22 16.15
N LYS A 711 -9.45 -32.65 15.35
CA LYS A 711 -8.02 -32.52 15.59
C LYS A 711 -7.40 -31.50 14.63
N CYS A 712 -6.59 -30.60 15.15
CA CYS A 712 -5.66 -29.77 14.37
C CYS A 712 -4.27 -29.77 15.01
N ARG A 713 -3.23 -29.54 14.21
CA ARG A 713 -1.88 -29.30 14.73
C ARG A 713 -1.61 -27.81 14.86
N LYS A 714 -0.91 -27.40 15.92
CA LYS A 714 -0.47 -26.02 16.13
C LYS A 714 1.03 -25.98 16.46
N PRO A 715 1.82 -25.11 15.81
CA PRO A 715 3.20 -24.86 16.22
C PRO A 715 3.26 -24.36 17.67
N LEU A 716 4.35 -24.64 18.38
CA LEU A 716 4.51 -24.25 19.79
C LEU A 716 4.35 -22.74 20.00
N GLN A 717 4.93 -21.93 19.11
CA GLN A 717 4.85 -20.46 19.13
C GLN A 717 3.42 -19.96 18.97
N GLY A 718 2.56 -20.75 18.32
CA GLY A 718 1.15 -20.41 18.11
C GLY A 718 0.22 -20.80 19.26
N LEU A 719 0.71 -21.44 20.33
CA LEU A 719 -0.14 -21.91 21.42
C LEU A 719 -0.84 -20.77 22.18
N THR A 720 -1.99 -21.07 22.74
CA THR A 720 -2.71 -20.25 23.72
C THR A 720 -3.08 -21.12 24.91
N ASP A 721 -3.37 -20.53 26.07
CA ASP A 721 -3.74 -21.31 27.27
C ASP A 721 -4.90 -22.27 27.00
N LYS A 722 -5.89 -21.81 26.23
CA LYS A 722 -7.00 -22.64 25.79
C LYS A 722 -6.53 -23.86 24.99
N THR A 723 -5.61 -23.69 24.03
CA THR A 723 -5.11 -24.81 23.23
C THR A 723 -4.19 -25.73 24.01
N VAL A 724 -3.42 -25.22 24.97
CA VAL A 724 -2.60 -26.05 25.88
C VAL A 724 -3.51 -26.97 26.69
N ARG A 725 -4.62 -26.42 27.22
CA ARG A 725 -5.63 -27.19 27.98
C ARG A 725 -6.34 -28.26 27.16
N THR A 726 -6.36 -28.13 25.83
CA THR A 726 -7.01 -29.08 24.92
C THR A 726 -6.05 -29.89 24.07
N ILE A 727 -4.77 -29.96 24.44
CA ILE A 727 -3.82 -30.90 23.84
C ILE A 727 -4.36 -32.32 24.02
N MET A 728 -4.33 -33.09 22.94
CA MET A 728 -4.96 -34.42 22.91
C MET A 728 -4.19 -35.45 23.74
N ASP A 729 -2.86 -35.36 23.74
CA ASP A 729 -1.99 -36.25 24.50
C ASP A 729 -1.82 -35.69 25.93
N LYS A 730 -2.29 -36.44 26.92
CA LYS A 730 -2.28 -36.01 28.32
C LYS A 730 -0.90 -35.97 28.94
N GLY A 731 0.00 -36.88 28.57
CA GLY A 731 1.39 -36.86 29.03
C GLY A 731 2.12 -35.64 28.49
N LEU A 732 1.94 -35.37 27.20
CA LEU A 732 2.49 -34.18 26.54
C LEU A 732 1.90 -32.88 27.09
N GLN A 733 0.59 -32.87 27.38
CA GLN A 733 -0.08 -31.73 27.99
C GLN A 733 0.55 -31.38 29.34
N SER A 734 0.68 -32.35 30.25
CA SER A 734 1.25 -32.13 31.58
C SER A 734 2.73 -31.76 31.52
N PHE A 735 3.48 -32.33 30.58
CA PHE A 735 4.87 -31.94 30.33
C PHE A 735 4.98 -30.46 29.92
N LEU A 736 4.22 -30.02 28.93
CA LEU A 736 4.27 -28.63 28.47
C LEU A 736 3.74 -27.65 29.53
N GLN A 737 2.76 -28.04 30.36
CA GLN A 737 2.29 -27.19 31.46
C GLN A 737 3.38 -26.95 32.50
N ARG A 738 4.08 -28.01 32.95
CA ARG A 738 5.22 -27.87 33.86
C ARG A 738 6.32 -27.00 33.28
N GLU A 739 6.59 -27.16 31.99
CA GLU A 739 7.62 -26.37 31.31
C GLU A 739 7.22 -24.88 31.17
N ILE A 740 5.93 -24.61 30.93
CA ILE A 740 5.37 -23.25 30.93
C ILE A 740 5.50 -22.61 32.31
N GLU A 741 5.20 -23.35 33.38
CA GLU A 741 5.33 -22.88 34.76
C GLU A 741 6.80 -22.59 35.10
N ARG A 742 7.71 -23.52 34.78
CA ARG A 742 9.16 -23.35 34.98
C ARG A 742 9.71 -22.10 34.29
N LEU A 743 9.23 -21.81 33.09
CA LEU A 743 9.66 -20.65 32.29
C LEU A 743 8.90 -19.35 32.64
N GLY A 744 8.01 -19.38 33.63
CA GLY A 744 7.32 -18.20 34.13
C GLY A 744 6.18 -17.70 33.23
N GLY A 745 5.54 -18.61 32.49
CA GLY A 745 4.33 -18.34 31.70
C GLY A 745 4.48 -18.61 30.21
N LEU A 746 3.34 -18.75 29.52
CA LEU A 746 3.28 -19.25 28.14
C LEU A 746 4.03 -18.35 27.15
N GLU A 747 3.97 -17.02 27.29
CA GLU A 747 4.66 -16.11 26.37
C GLU A 747 6.19 -16.21 26.49
N LYS A 748 6.72 -16.33 27.72
CA LYS A 748 8.15 -16.57 27.95
C LYS A 748 8.58 -17.93 27.41
N ALA A 749 7.76 -18.96 27.66
CA ALA A 749 8.00 -20.31 27.16
C ALA A 749 8.07 -20.34 25.62
N LYS A 750 7.16 -19.64 24.92
CA LYS A 750 7.20 -19.53 23.45
C LYS A 750 8.48 -18.88 22.93
N GLY A 751 8.94 -17.82 23.60
CA GLY A 751 10.20 -17.14 23.26
C GLY A 751 11.38 -18.11 23.38
N TYR A 752 11.47 -18.81 24.51
CA TYR A 752 12.51 -19.80 24.76
C TYR A 752 12.47 -20.99 23.77
N TRP A 753 11.28 -21.56 23.52
CA TRP A 753 11.11 -22.69 22.59
C TRP A 753 11.37 -22.36 21.12
N ALA A 754 11.51 -21.09 20.75
CA ALA A 754 11.93 -20.70 19.41
C ALA A 754 13.39 -21.08 19.14
N GLU A 755 14.25 -20.98 20.16
CA GLU A 755 15.68 -21.28 20.10
C GLU A 755 15.98 -22.68 20.68
N HIS A 756 15.19 -23.11 21.67
CA HIS A 756 15.38 -24.37 22.38
C HIS A 756 14.09 -25.20 22.39
N PRO A 757 13.76 -25.90 21.29
CA PRO A 757 12.57 -26.74 21.22
C PRO A 757 12.54 -27.79 22.35
N PRO A 758 11.41 -27.95 23.05
CA PRO A 758 11.33 -28.89 24.15
C PRO A 758 11.35 -30.33 23.61
N VAL A 759 12.04 -31.23 24.31
CA VAL A 759 12.19 -32.62 23.92
C VAL A 759 11.20 -33.48 24.71
N PHE A 760 10.40 -34.28 24.01
CA PHE A 760 9.45 -35.21 24.62
C PHE A 760 9.59 -36.58 23.98
N ASN A 761 9.77 -37.63 24.80
CA ASN A 761 10.06 -39.00 24.34
C ASN A 761 11.21 -39.05 23.32
N GLY A 762 12.32 -38.37 23.61
CA GLY A 762 13.51 -38.32 22.76
C GLY A 762 13.38 -37.51 21.47
N ASN A 763 12.26 -36.84 21.24
CA ASN A 763 12.02 -36.07 20.01
C ASN A 763 11.78 -34.59 20.30
N GLU A 764 12.43 -33.71 19.54
CA GLU A 764 12.15 -32.27 19.56
C GLU A 764 10.72 -31.97 19.11
N LEU A 765 9.98 -31.27 19.95
CA LEU A 765 8.63 -30.83 19.64
C LEU A 765 8.64 -29.54 18.84
N LYS A 766 8.01 -29.56 17.67
CA LYS A 766 7.78 -28.36 16.84
C LYS A 766 6.32 -27.93 16.81
N SER A 767 5.42 -28.87 17.08
CA SER A 767 3.98 -28.64 17.07
C SER A 767 3.26 -29.71 17.88
N VAL A 768 2.10 -29.37 18.43
CA VAL A 768 1.25 -30.31 19.16
C VAL A 768 -0.11 -30.44 18.51
N SER A 769 -0.79 -31.56 18.79
CA SER A 769 -2.16 -31.79 18.36
C SER A 769 -3.13 -31.37 19.45
N TYR A 770 -4.10 -30.54 19.11
CA TYR A 770 -5.14 -30.11 20.05
C TYR A 770 -6.53 -30.44 19.51
N CYS A 771 -7.45 -30.64 20.44
CA CYS A 771 -8.85 -30.91 20.19
C CYS A 771 -9.64 -29.60 20.13
N ILE A 772 -10.57 -29.52 19.18
CA ILE A 772 -11.60 -28.50 19.10
C ILE A 772 -12.99 -29.13 19.08
N LYS A 773 -13.90 -28.53 19.83
CA LYS A 773 -15.33 -28.82 19.80
C LYS A 773 -16.03 -27.59 19.20
N SER A 774 -16.63 -27.74 18.02
CA SER A 774 -17.39 -26.67 17.37
C SER A 774 -18.52 -27.22 16.51
N ASN A 775 -19.70 -26.60 16.63
CA ASN A 775 -20.88 -26.92 15.82
C ASN A 775 -20.83 -26.29 14.42
N THR A 776 -19.85 -25.41 14.16
CA THR A 776 -19.67 -24.74 12.86
C THR A 776 -18.72 -25.50 11.93
N LEU A 777 -18.19 -26.65 12.37
CA LEU A 777 -17.37 -27.52 11.54
C LEU A 777 -18.24 -28.27 10.54
N LYS A 778 -17.91 -28.12 9.27
CA LYS A 778 -18.64 -28.76 8.17
C LYS A 778 -17.66 -29.53 7.29
N PRO A 779 -18.11 -30.63 6.66
CA PRO A 779 -17.24 -31.45 5.84
C PRO A 779 -16.80 -30.70 4.59
N LEU A 780 -15.49 -30.71 4.32
CA LEU A 780 -14.89 -30.16 3.10
C LEU A 780 -14.73 -31.25 2.03
N LYS A 781 -14.32 -32.46 2.44
CA LYS A 781 -13.97 -33.55 1.52
C LYS A 781 -14.51 -34.90 1.99
N MET A 782 -15.03 -35.66 1.03
CA MET A 782 -15.38 -37.08 1.18
C MET A 782 -14.24 -37.96 0.67
N LYS A 783 -13.97 -39.06 1.35
CA LYS A 783 -13.14 -40.18 0.86
C LYS A 783 -13.96 -41.44 1.02
N GLU A 784 -14.25 -42.14 -0.08
CA GLU A 784 -15.05 -43.40 -0.06
C GLU A 784 -16.38 -43.23 0.71
N GLY A 785 -17.07 -42.10 0.51
CA GLY A 785 -18.32 -41.78 1.22
C GLY A 785 -18.16 -41.25 2.66
N VAL A 786 -16.96 -41.32 3.25
CA VAL A 786 -16.69 -40.86 4.62
C VAL A 786 -16.20 -39.41 4.63
N LYS A 787 -16.77 -38.58 5.51
CA LYS A 787 -16.33 -37.20 5.78
C LYS A 787 -15.00 -37.22 6.53
N VAL A 788 -13.90 -36.84 5.88
CA VAL A 788 -12.54 -36.95 6.47
C VAL A 788 -11.99 -35.60 6.93
N ASP A 789 -12.18 -34.57 6.10
CA ASP A 789 -11.65 -33.23 6.34
C ASP A 789 -12.80 -32.27 6.65
N TYR A 790 -12.62 -31.45 7.68
CA TYR A 790 -13.60 -30.48 8.14
C TYR A 790 -12.99 -29.08 8.17
N VAL A 791 -13.84 -28.08 7.96
CA VAL A 791 -13.47 -26.65 8.00
C VAL A 791 -14.49 -25.87 8.79
N LEU A 792 -14.05 -24.77 9.40
CA LEU A 792 -14.94 -23.82 10.06
C LEU A 792 -15.58 -22.92 8.98
N HIS A 793 -16.90 -22.74 9.03
CA HIS A 793 -17.55 -21.71 8.22
C HIS A 793 -17.14 -20.31 8.70
N ASP A 794 -16.80 -19.44 7.76
CA ASP A 794 -16.17 -18.13 8.08
C ASP A 794 -17.13 -16.96 7.86
N ALA A 795 -17.90 -16.96 6.77
CA ALA A 795 -18.77 -15.83 6.43
C ALA A 795 -20.21 -16.08 6.90
N LYS A 796 -20.59 -15.45 8.02
CA LYS A 796 -22.00 -15.27 8.38
C LYS A 796 -22.61 -14.27 7.40
N HIS A 797 -23.44 -14.75 6.48
CA HIS A 797 -23.97 -13.97 5.37
C HIS A 797 -25.12 -13.07 5.77
N ARG A 798 -26.07 -13.61 6.53
CA ARG A 798 -27.25 -12.90 7.00
C ARG A 798 -27.79 -13.49 8.30
N LEU A 799 -28.44 -12.64 9.09
CA LEU A 799 -29.18 -13.00 10.27
C LEU A 799 -30.67 -12.96 9.90
N GLU A 800 -31.32 -14.11 9.89
CA GLU A 800 -32.75 -14.23 9.65
C GLU A 800 -33.51 -14.05 10.97
N LEU A 801 -34.53 -13.20 10.96
CA LEU A 801 -35.36 -12.85 12.11
C LEU A 801 -36.83 -13.14 11.77
N ASN A 802 -37.49 -13.98 12.58
CA ASN A 802 -38.88 -14.38 12.37
C ASN A 802 -39.59 -14.60 13.71
N GLY A 803 -40.53 -13.71 14.07
CA GLY A 803 -41.37 -13.85 15.27
C GLY A 803 -40.57 -14.06 16.58
N GLY A 804 -39.42 -13.39 16.72
CA GLY A 804 -38.51 -13.54 17.86
C GLY A 804 -37.47 -14.68 17.75
N LYS A 805 -37.58 -15.57 16.76
CA LYS A 805 -36.53 -16.57 16.45
C LYS A 805 -35.44 -15.94 15.59
N LYS A 806 -34.18 -16.29 15.86
CA LYS A 806 -33.01 -15.82 15.12
C LYS A 806 -32.19 -16.99 14.59
N LYS A 807 -31.73 -16.89 13.34
CA LYS A 807 -30.85 -17.89 12.72
C LYS A 807 -29.74 -17.19 11.96
N SER A 808 -28.49 -17.44 12.36
CA SER A 808 -27.32 -17.00 11.59
C SER A 808 -27.10 -17.94 10.42
N VAL A 809 -27.19 -17.44 9.18
CA VAL A 809 -26.97 -18.24 7.98
C VAL A 809 -25.60 -17.92 7.39
N SER A 810 -24.77 -18.94 7.18
CA SER A 810 -23.48 -18.77 6.52
C SER A 810 -23.65 -18.58 5.00
N LEU A 811 -22.66 -18.01 4.33
CA LEU A 811 -22.70 -17.86 2.87
C LEU A 811 -22.77 -19.21 2.16
N MET A 812 -22.13 -20.25 2.73
CA MET A 812 -22.16 -21.59 2.17
C MET A 812 -23.55 -22.22 2.31
N ASP A 813 -24.20 -22.08 3.48
CA ASP A 813 -25.56 -22.59 3.68
C ASP A 813 -26.57 -21.85 2.79
N PHE A 814 -26.44 -20.53 2.66
CA PHE A 814 -27.30 -19.73 1.77
C PHE A 814 -27.21 -20.17 0.30
N LEU A 815 -26.04 -20.58 -0.17
CA LEU A 815 -25.87 -21.04 -1.55
C LEU A 815 -26.46 -22.43 -1.79
N ASN A 816 -26.56 -23.26 -0.74
CA ASN A 816 -27.14 -24.60 -0.82
C ASN A 816 -28.67 -24.57 -0.67
N GLU A 817 -29.17 -23.78 0.29
CA GLU A 817 -30.59 -23.64 0.61
C GLU A 817 -30.97 -22.15 0.67
N PRO A 818 -31.21 -21.52 -0.49
CA PRO A 818 -31.62 -20.14 -0.53
C PRO A 818 -33.09 -20.02 -0.11
N TYR A 819 -33.32 -19.68 1.18
CA TYR A 819 -34.53 -19.02 1.73
C TYR A 819 -35.48 -19.82 2.65
N SER A 820 -36.13 -19.10 3.57
CA SER A 820 -37.35 -19.48 4.30
C SER A 820 -38.32 -18.30 4.30
N ASP A 821 -39.59 -18.50 3.92
CA ASP A 821 -40.56 -17.46 3.55
C ASP A 821 -41.21 -16.64 4.69
N ARG A 822 -40.62 -16.61 5.90
CA ARG A 822 -41.22 -15.89 7.03
C ARG A 822 -40.19 -15.00 7.73
N GLY A 823 -40.43 -13.68 7.75
CA GLY A 823 -39.63 -12.66 8.44
C GLY A 823 -38.79 -11.73 7.55
N PHE A 824 -37.87 -10.98 8.16
CA PHE A 824 -36.86 -10.18 7.44
C PHE A 824 -35.45 -10.61 7.82
N TYR A 825 -34.46 -10.21 7.02
CA TYR A 825 -33.06 -10.52 7.29
C TYR A 825 -32.22 -9.25 7.43
N LEU A 826 -31.18 -9.37 8.24
CA LEU A 826 -30.14 -8.37 8.39
C LEU A 826 -28.82 -8.87 7.81
N GLN A 827 -28.12 -7.98 7.13
CA GLN A 827 -26.73 -8.15 6.69
C GLN A 827 -25.85 -7.08 7.34
N ALA A 828 -24.53 -7.30 7.30
CA ALA A 828 -23.59 -6.28 7.72
C ALA A 828 -23.87 -4.94 6.98
N ASN A 829 -23.78 -3.85 7.72
CA ASN A 829 -24.13 -2.47 7.31
C ASN A 829 -25.63 -2.21 7.10
N ASN A 830 -26.54 -3.12 7.44
CA ASN A 830 -27.96 -2.75 7.55
C ASN A 830 -28.15 -1.82 8.76
N ILE A 831 -29.05 -0.85 8.59
CA ILE A 831 -29.41 0.10 9.64
C ILE A 831 -30.58 -0.51 10.41
N VAL A 832 -30.49 -0.43 11.72
CA VAL A 832 -31.56 -0.80 12.65
C VAL A 832 -31.79 0.32 13.64
N GLU A 833 -33.00 0.42 14.18
CA GLU A 833 -33.35 1.31 15.27
C GLU A 833 -33.36 0.53 16.59
N ILE A 834 -32.65 1.05 17.59
CA ILE A 834 -32.57 0.51 18.95
C ILE A 834 -32.68 1.71 19.90
N ASP A 835 -33.70 1.72 20.77
CA ASP A 835 -33.94 2.78 21.76
C ASP A 835 -33.94 4.19 21.14
N GLY A 836 -34.62 4.34 20.00
CA GLY A 836 -34.71 5.61 19.25
C GLY A 836 -33.44 6.04 18.52
N ARG A 837 -32.36 5.25 18.58
CA ARG A 837 -31.09 5.53 17.90
C ARG A 837 -30.81 4.55 16.77
N ARG A 838 -30.21 5.07 15.69
CA ARG A 838 -29.84 4.28 14.51
C ARG A 838 -28.48 3.62 14.69
N HIS A 839 -28.40 2.34 14.33
CA HIS A 839 -27.19 1.53 14.43
C HIS A 839 -26.94 0.71 13.16
N TYR A 840 -25.68 0.53 12.80
CA TYR A 840 -25.26 -0.46 11.81
C TYR A 840 -25.05 -1.84 12.46
N LEU A 841 -25.58 -2.88 11.82
CA LEU A 841 -25.19 -4.26 12.13
C LEU A 841 -23.74 -4.51 11.67
N LEU A 842 -22.88 -4.98 12.57
CA LEU A 842 -21.47 -5.27 12.26
C LEU A 842 -21.25 -6.65 11.65
N GLY A 843 -22.09 -7.62 12.02
CA GLY A 843 -21.98 -8.99 11.55
C GLY A 843 -23.21 -9.82 11.89
N ALA A 844 -23.54 -10.76 11.01
CA ALA A 844 -24.75 -11.58 11.08
C ALA A 844 -24.63 -12.76 12.06
N SER A 845 -24.13 -12.55 13.27
CA SER A 845 -24.07 -13.59 14.32
C SER A 845 -25.35 -13.69 15.13
N GLU A 846 -25.56 -14.83 15.79
CA GLU A 846 -26.66 -15.03 16.74
C GLU A 846 -26.53 -14.18 18.01
N ALA A 847 -25.32 -13.73 18.32
CA ALA A 847 -25.05 -12.62 19.23
C ALA A 847 -24.59 -11.43 18.38
N PRO A 848 -25.51 -10.71 17.70
CA PRO A 848 -25.14 -9.63 16.81
C PRO A 848 -24.58 -8.45 17.60
N LYS A 849 -23.59 -7.78 17.01
CA LYS A 849 -23.05 -6.52 17.51
C LYS A 849 -23.51 -5.39 16.62
N PHE A 850 -23.87 -4.28 17.26
CA PHE A 850 -24.29 -3.07 16.59
C PHE A 850 -23.34 -1.93 16.94
N ARG A 851 -23.29 -0.94 16.07
CA ARG A 851 -22.55 0.30 16.30
C ARG A 851 -23.42 1.46 15.88
N GLU A 852 -23.46 2.52 16.68
CA GLU A 852 -24.19 3.73 16.32
C GLU A 852 -23.71 4.25 14.96
N VAL A 853 -24.62 4.82 14.17
CA VAL A 853 -24.35 5.17 12.77
C VAL A 853 -23.21 6.18 12.61
N TYR A 854 -23.06 7.12 13.55
CA TYR A 854 -22.01 8.13 13.51
C TYR A 854 -20.66 7.62 14.02
N THR A 855 -20.63 6.61 14.91
CA THR A 855 -19.39 6.10 15.49
C THR A 855 -18.48 5.45 14.43
N LEU A 856 -17.23 5.91 14.35
CA LEU A 856 -16.16 5.32 13.56
C LEU A 856 -15.25 4.42 14.42
N ASN A 857 -15.17 4.61 15.73
CA ASN A 857 -14.37 3.76 16.62
C ASN A 857 -14.78 2.27 16.50
N ALA A 858 -13.77 1.40 16.36
CA ALA A 858 -14.00 -0.04 16.19
C ALA A 858 -14.57 -0.71 17.44
N ASN A 859 -14.17 -0.22 18.62
CA ASN A 859 -14.38 -0.87 19.91
C ASN A 859 -15.71 -0.47 20.56
N ASP A 860 -16.25 0.68 20.17
CA ASP A 860 -17.53 1.16 20.65
C ASP A 860 -18.65 0.41 19.91
N THR A 861 -19.17 -0.62 20.57
CA THR A 861 -20.18 -1.53 20.04
C THR A 861 -21.11 -1.99 21.15
N ILE A 862 -22.40 -2.11 20.85
CA ILE A 862 -23.39 -2.70 21.74
C ILE A 862 -23.66 -4.15 21.32
N ARG A 863 -23.85 -5.05 22.30
CA ARG A 863 -24.35 -6.41 22.06
C ARG A 863 -25.85 -6.42 22.27
N ALA A 864 -26.61 -6.95 21.32
CA ALA A 864 -28.05 -7.06 21.51
C ALA A 864 -28.42 -8.17 22.50
N THR A 865 -29.37 -7.86 23.37
CA THR A 865 -30.06 -8.83 24.23
C THR A 865 -31.22 -9.48 23.47
N ALA A 866 -31.90 -10.45 24.08
CA ALA A 866 -33.11 -11.02 23.51
C ALA A 866 -34.24 -9.98 23.34
N SER A 867 -34.37 -9.04 24.30
CA SER A 867 -35.34 -7.95 24.23
C SER A 867 -35.03 -6.98 23.10
N THR A 868 -33.76 -6.58 22.93
CA THR A 868 -33.32 -5.71 21.82
C THR A 868 -33.71 -6.28 20.45
N LEU A 869 -33.67 -7.61 20.29
CA LEU A 869 -33.99 -8.27 19.01
C LEU A 869 -35.49 -8.36 18.71
N LYS A 870 -36.35 -8.33 19.74
CA LYS A 870 -37.81 -8.45 19.58
C LYS A 870 -38.44 -7.16 19.03
N GLY A 871 -37.91 -6.00 19.45
CA GLY A 871 -38.38 -4.67 19.00
C GLY A 871 -37.57 -4.06 17.85
N LEU A 872 -36.75 -4.87 17.17
CA LEU A 872 -35.78 -4.35 16.20
C LEU A 872 -36.47 -3.95 14.90
N VAL A 873 -36.31 -2.67 14.52
CA VAL A 873 -36.80 -2.12 13.26
C VAL A 873 -35.63 -1.94 12.30
N LYS A 874 -35.67 -2.59 11.13
CA LYS A 874 -34.72 -2.38 10.05
C LYS A 874 -35.14 -1.19 9.19
N ILE A 875 -34.19 -0.30 8.93
CA ILE A 875 -34.38 0.88 8.07
C ILE A 875 -33.55 0.71 6.80
N GLU A 876 -34.18 0.94 5.65
CA GLU A 876 -33.50 1.04 4.37
C GLU A 876 -33.44 2.50 3.93
N VAL A 877 -32.23 2.96 3.59
CA VAL A 877 -31.97 4.34 3.17
C VAL A 877 -31.37 4.38 1.77
N ASN A 878 -31.53 5.50 1.07
CA ASN A 878 -30.91 5.75 -0.23
C ASN A 878 -29.45 6.22 -0.08
N GLN A 879 -28.80 6.56 -1.19
CA GLN A 879 -27.38 7.00 -1.17
C GLN A 879 -27.14 8.33 -0.44
N LEU A 880 -28.19 9.13 -0.22
CA LEU A 880 -28.16 10.37 0.52
C LEU A 880 -28.51 10.17 2.01
N GLY A 881 -28.85 8.94 2.42
CA GLY A 881 -29.23 8.62 3.79
C GLY A 881 -30.73 8.84 4.09
N GLU A 882 -31.53 9.16 3.08
CA GLU A 882 -32.98 9.36 3.21
C GLU A 882 -33.68 8.00 3.34
N GLU A 883 -34.62 7.88 4.28
CA GLU A 883 -35.40 6.67 4.52
C GLU A 883 -36.28 6.33 3.30
N ILE A 884 -36.18 5.10 2.80
CA ILE A 884 -36.98 4.57 1.70
C ILE A 884 -38.03 3.59 2.24
N ARG A 885 -37.63 2.71 3.17
CA ARG A 885 -38.49 1.63 3.70
C ARG A 885 -38.12 1.31 5.14
N ARG A 886 -39.12 0.82 5.88
CA ARG A 886 -39.03 0.36 7.26
C ARG A 886 -39.59 -1.07 7.36
N TYR A 887 -38.94 -1.93 8.14
CA TYR A 887 -39.31 -3.34 8.34
C TYR A 887 -39.21 -3.69 9.83
N GLY A 888 -40.21 -4.35 10.40
CA GLY A 888 -40.28 -4.66 11.85
C GLY A 888 -41.63 -4.21 12.39
N ASN A 889 -42.16 -4.97 13.38
CA ASN A 889 -43.58 -5.11 13.72
C ASN A 889 -44.55 -4.81 12.58
#